data_AF-A0A2V6E558-F1
#
_entry.id   AF-A0A2V6E558-F1
#
_cell.length_a   1.000
_cell.length_b   1.000
_cell.length_c   1.000
_cell.angle_alpha   90.00
_cell.angle_beta   90.00
_cell.angle_gamma   90.00
#
_symmetry.space_group_name_H-M   'P 1'
#
loop_
_entity.id
_entity.type
_entity.pdbx_description
1 polymer ?
#
loop_
_entity_poly.entity_id
_entity_poly.type
_entity_poly.pdbx_seq_one_letter_code
_entity_poly.pdbx_strand_id
1 'polypeptide(L)'
;MIPPPVCIFYTQDSDLVRRMKAFLRTMAQVRHVAEADRLDAVLQQAGPALLIMDLRAKECRDLIDQVQKEWPEILIIALGIVKSDPLREAEQFGIYAAEDLELDRRRFQTLVGRAFDYLKVLQENRELRETSTSLSTLEPIPRAGAVSAAAGGGPSLRLLRFPRVFRQFDNVDVLLASIVESVADAAGVTRVGIFSKIRQGDRYRLRAGLRCLPETHEMEFSERDALVRWFELHAHLISRANLAQTPHQAERSQLRRALDTFGAEVIVPLYARGRIIGWLFFGHRLTGQRFDYSDLEGLMILAEHVSTVLENALLYEEIKLQKTLAETLLKSIPPGIVATDEDAIIRWFNPTAEQILGLSSKDVLNKPAESAGSRLAAFLRETLESKSSLPVQRWIDNNTRRSLSVETRRLGDQHTPLGAVAVVHDLTAEETLHEKQALVDRAAFWTDLAASMSHEIRNPLVAIKTFAQLLPERFDDADFRKDFNDIVVKEIDRLDKIITQINNFAHPPELVFKPIDVRAPVKKAIEIARTRLGANGGPAVETSLPNDLPKVLGDETALAEAFAHLVANAAEALSGRNRPRIMLAAKPIRQGKRASGVVVTVRDNGKGIAPDLKEKVFSPFCTTKPRGMGLGLPIVKRTVFDHNGRVDIDSTPHGTLVSVMLPASPNGH
;
A
#
# COMPACT_ATOMS: atom_id res chain seq x y z
N MET A 1 49.83 -14.89 45.29
CA MET A 1 48.88 -13.76 45.31
C MET A 1 49.48 -12.66 44.44
N ILE A 2 48.85 -12.34 43.32
CA ILE A 2 49.29 -11.23 42.45
C ILE A 2 49.07 -9.93 43.23
N PRO A 3 50.06 -9.02 43.32
CA PRO A 3 49.85 -7.74 43.99
C PRO A 3 48.68 -6.98 43.33
N PRO A 4 47.83 -6.28 44.11
CA PRO A 4 46.72 -5.52 43.53
C PRO A 4 47.26 -4.49 42.52
N PRO A 5 46.59 -4.28 41.39
CA PRO A 5 47.05 -3.35 40.37
C PRO A 5 47.15 -1.93 40.94
N VAL A 6 48.16 -1.19 40.49
CA VAL A 6 48.45 0.17 40.99
C VAL A 6 47.74 1.19 40.11
N CYS A 7 46.99 2.08 40.75
CA CYS A 7 46.39 3.24 40.11
C CYS A 7 47.02 4.50 40.68
N ILE A 8 47.61 5.32 39.81
CA ILE A 8 48.17 6.62 40.18
C ILE A 8 47.14 7.67 39.81
N PHE A 9 46.81 8.55 40.74
CA PHE A 9 45.84 9.62 40.52
C PHE A 9 46.49 10.98 40.71
N TYR A 10 46.61 11.73 39.61
CA TYR A 10 47.19 13.06 39.57
C TYR A 10 46.10 14.13 39.60
N THR A 11 45.97 14.83 40.72
CA THR A 11 45.03 15.95 40.89
C THR A 11 45.41 16.82 42.09
N GLN A 12 45.04 18.11 42.05
CA GLN A 12 45.12 19.04 43.18
C GLN A 12 43.78 19.11 43.96
N ASP A 13 42.71 18.46 43.46
CA ASP A 13 41.37 18.51 44.04
C ASP A 13 41.18 17.41 45.10
N SER A 14 41.16 17.80 46.37
CA SER A 14 41.01 16.88 47.51
C SER A 14 39.67 16.13 47.57
N ASP A 15 38.59 16.68 47.01
CA ASP A 15 37.29 16.03 46.99
C ASP A 15 37.21 14.97 45.89
N LEU A 16 37.84 15.25 44.74
CA LEU A 16 37.98 14.26 43.67
C LEU A 16 38.83 13.07 44.13
N VAL A 17 39.92 13.29 44.89
CA VAL A 17 40.73 12.22 45.49
C VAL A 17 39.89 11.31 46.40
N ARG A 18 39.05 11.91 47.25
CA ARG A 18 38.18 11.16 48.17
C ARG A 18 37.19 10.28 47.40
N ARG A 19 36.56 10.82 46.35
CA ARG A 19 35.64 10.09 45.47
C ARG A 19 36.34 8.95 44.73
N MET A 20 37.51 9.19 44.14
CA MET A 20 38.25 8.16 43.40
C MET A 20 38.75 7.03 44.30
N LYS A 21 39.26 7.35 45.50
CA LYS A 21 39.60 6.33 46.51
C LYS A 21 38.39 5.48 46.89
N ALA A 22 37.20 6.06 46.98
CA ALA A 22 35.97 5.31 47.26
C ALA A 22 35.52 4.42 46.08
N PHE A 23 35.64 4.91 44.84
CA PHE A 23 35.26 4.15 43.65
C PHE A 23 36.19 2.95 43.40
N LEU A 24 37.48 3.12 43.65
CA LEU A 24 38.50 2.13 43.29
C LEU A 24 38.97 1.26 44.48
N ARG A 25 38.39 1.45 45.68
CA ARG A 25 38.81 0.76 46.93
C ARG A 25 38.92 -0.76 46.80
N THR A 26 38.07 -1.39 46.00
CA THR A 26 38.01 -2.84 45.79
C THR A 26 38.74 -3.31 44.52
N MET A 27 39.25 -2.38 43.70
CA MET A 27 39.81 -2.69 42.38
C MET A 27 41.34 -2.50 42.31
N ALA A 28 41.88 -1.51 43.02
CA ALA A 28 43.29 -1.13 42.88
C ALA A 28 43.86 -0.45 44.13
N GLN A 29 45.19 -0.47 44.26
CA GLN A 29 45.89 0.39 45.22
C GLN A 29 46.03 1.79 44.62
N VAL A 30 45.29 2.77 45.17
CA VAL A 30 45.30 4.15 44.67
C VAL A 30 46.39 4.99 45.35
N ARG A 31 47.34 5.49 44.57
CA ARG A 31 48.38 6.45 44.99
C ARG A 31 48.01 7.84 44.48
N HIS A 32 47.94 8.84 45.36
CA HIS A 32 47.62 10.21 44.98
C HIS A 32 48.90 11.05 44.86
N VAL A 33 48.99 11.86 43.80
CA VAL A 33 50.09 12.79 43.54
C VAL A 33 49.48 14.16 43.23
N ALA A 34 49.95 15.21 43.92
CA ALA A 34 49.46 16.58 43.75
C ALA A 34 50.48 17.53 43.08
N GLU A 35 51.77 17.18 43.14
CA GLU A 35 52.89 17.96 42.61
C GLU A 35 53.55 17.19 41.47
N ALA A 36 53.83 17.87 40.34
CA ALA A 36 54.45 17.27 39.15
C ALA A 36 55.83 16.66 39.45
N ASP A 37 56.65 17.34 40.26
CA ASP A 37 58.02 16.90 40.64
C ASP A 37 58.05 15.53 41.36
N ARG A 38 56.92 15.10 41.93
CA ARG A 38 56.80 13.81 42.62
C ARG A 38 56.24 12.72 41.70
N LEU A 39 55.69 13.07 40.54
CA LEU A 39 55.06 12.11 39.63
C LEU A 39 56.10 11.14 39.08
N ASP A 40 57.25 11.64 38.63
CA ASP A 40 58.33 10.81 38.06
C ASP A 40 58.86 9.77 39.06
N ALA A 41 59.08 10.17 40.31
CA ALA A 41 59.51 9.25 41.37
C ALA A 41 58.46 8.16 41.67
N VAL A 42 57.17 8.48 41.55
CA VAL A 42 56.07 7.52 41.76
C VAL A 42 55.89 6.61 40.55
N LEU A 43 56.07 7.12 39.32
CA LEU A 43 56.04 6.35 38.08
C LEU A 43 57.26 5.40 38.00
N GLN A 44 58.45 5.84 38.42
CA GLN A 44 59.64 4.97 38.52
C GLN A 44 59.48 3.79 39.47
N GLN A 45 58.75 3.98 40.56
CA GLN A 45 58.44 2.93 41.52
C GLN A 45 57.20 2.10 41.14
N ALA A 46 56.51 2.48 40.07
CA ALA A 46 55.34 1.77 39.55
C ALA A 46 55.75 0.99 38.30
N GLY A 47 55.39 -0.30 38.25
CA GLY A 47 55.45 -1.07 37.00
C GLY A 47 54.31 -0.66 36.05
N PRO A 48 53.76 -1.61 35.26
CA PRO A 48 52.55 -1.36 34.46
C PRO A 48 51.42 -0.84 35.35
N ALA A 49 50.99 0.40 35.10
CA ALA A 49 50.08 1.11 35.99
C ALA A 49 49.07 1.96 35.19
N LEU A 50 47.96 2.27 35.84
CA LEU A 50 46.94 3.17 35.32
C LEU A 50 47.12 4.56 35.93
N LEU A 51 47.46 5.55 35.12
CA LEU A 51 47.53 6.95 35.49
C LEU A 51 46.22 7.65 35.14
N ILE A 52 45.52 8.16 36.15
CA ILE A 52 44.33 8.99 35.95
C ILE A 52 44.74 10.44 36.20
N MET A 53 44.48 11.34 35.24
CA MET A 53 44.91 12.73 35.30
C MET A 53 43.73 13.68 35.28
N ASP A 54 43.65 14.58 36.25
CA ASP A 54 42.72 15.71 36.26
C ASP A 54 43.28 16.86 35.40
N LEU A 55 42.67 17.09 34.25
CA LEU A 55 43.10 18.10 33.27
C LEU A 55 42.90 19.55 33.76
N ARG A 56 42.30 19.78 34.93
CA ARG A 56 42.25 21.10 35.58
C ARG A 56 43.57 21.47 36.27
N ALA A 57 44.44 20.51 36.54
CA ALA A 57 45.76 20.79 37.11
C ALA A 57 46.66 21.48 36.08
N LYS A 58 47.58 22.33 36.57
CA LYS A 58 48.55 23.04 35.70
C LYS A 58 49.51 22.03 35.06
N GLU A 59 49.98 22.37 33.85
CA GLU A 59 51.05 21.65 33.13
C GLU A 59 50.69 20.20 32.71
N CYS A 60 49.41 19.80 32.73
CA CYS A 60 48.98 18.45 32.32
C CYS A 60 49.36 18.07 30.88
N ARG A 61 49.45 19.04 29.97
CA ARG A 61 49.79 18.78 28.56
C ARG A 61 51.21 18.25 28.39
N ASP A 62 52.18 18.96 28.95
CA ASP A 62 53.60 18.59 28.83
C ASP A 62 53.87 17.27 29.57
N LEU A 63 53.15 17.05 30.68
CA LEU A 63 53.20 15.80 31.43
C LEU A 63 52.64 14.59 30.65
N ILE A 64 51.54 14.73 29.90
CA ILE A 64 50.98 13.61 29.10
C ILE A 64 51.98 13.17 28.02
N ASP A 65 52.55 14.13 27.28
CA ASP A 65 53.54 13.83 26.22
C ASP A 65 54.83 13.25 26.80
N GLN A 66 55.29 13.75 27.95
CA GLN A 66 56.47 13.21 28.66
C GLN A 66 56.22 11.77 29.14
N VAL A 67 55.11 11.51 29.83
CA VAL A 67 54.79 10.17 30.37
C VAL A 67 54.66 9.15 29.24
N GLN A 68 54.06 9.50 28.10
CA GLN A 68 53.94 8.57 26.98
C GLN A 68 55.26 8.27 26.28
N LYS A 69 56.22 9.20 26.31
CA LYS A 69 57.57 9.00 25.75
C LYS A 69 58.47 8.19 26.67
N GLU A 70 58.47 8.50 27.96
CA GLU A 70 59.38 7.89 28.94
C GLU A 70 58.81 6.58 29.54
N TRP A 71 57.48 6.47 29.63
CA TRP A 71 56.77 5.36 30.27
C TRP A 71 55.63 4.81 29.38
N PRO A 72 55.93 4.21 28.22
CA PRO A 72 54.91 3.72 27.28
C PRO A 72 54.03 2.60 27.84
N GLU A 73 54.42 1.99 28.97
CA GLU A 73 53.66 0.92 29.65
C GLU A 73 52.59 1.46 30.63
N ILE A 74 52.48 2.78 30.75
CA ILE A 74 51.50 3.44 31.63
C ILE A 74 50.31 3.90 30.79
N LEU A 75 49.12 3.40 31.13
CA LEU A 75 47.88 3.85 30.50
C LEU A 75 47.40 5.15 31.15
N ILE A 76 46.98 6.10 30.32
CA ILE A 76 46.47 7.40 30.79
C ILE A 76 44.95 7.47 30.59
N ILE A 77 44.21 7.76 31.66
CA ILE A 77 42.80 8.18 31.59
C ILE A 77 42.74 9.67 31.97
N ALA A 78 42.30 10.50 31.03
CA ALA A 78 42.15 11.93 31.28
C ALA A 78 40.74 12.27 31.77
N LEU A 79 40.64 13.07 32.83
CA LEU A 79 39.40 13.59 33.39
C LEU A 79 39.33 15.10 33.13
N GLY A 80 38.28 15.56 32.46
CA GLY A 80 38.14 16.99 32.15
C GLY A 80 36.69 17.38 31.86
N ILE A 81 36.48 18.68 31.62
CA ILE A 81 35.15 19.21 31.29
C ILE A 81 34.85 18.88 29.82
N VAL A 82 33.65 18.36 29.55
CA VAL A 82 33.19 18.03 28.20
C VAL A 82 33.29 19.26 27.28
N LYS A 83 33.85 19.07 26.07
CA LYS A 83 34.11 20.12 25.06
C LYS A 83 35.14 21.19 25.45
N SER A 84 35.88 21.01 26.54
CA SER A 84 37.00 21.89 26.86
C SER A 84 38.21 21.62 25.95
N ASP A 85 38.97 22.68 25.62
CA ASP A 85 40.19 22.55 24.81
C ASP A 85 41.22 21.59 25.42
N PRO A 86 41.46 21.55 26.75
CA PRO A 86 42.35 20.57 27.37
C PRO A 86 41.94 19.11 27.14
N LEU A 87 40.64 18.79 27.17
CA LEU A 87 40.16 17.41 26.95
C LEU A 87 40.34 16.99 25.49
N ARG A 88 40.03 17.91 24.55
CA ARG A 88 40.25 17.69 23.11
C ARG A 88 41.72 17.54 22.75
N GLU A 89 42.59 18.32 23.37
CA GLU A 89 44.03 18.20 23.21
C GLU A 89 44.52 16.85 23.75
N ALA A 90 44.09 16.44 24.95
CA ALA A 90 44.47 15.15 25.54
C ALA A 90 44.06 13.95 24.67
N GLU A 91 42.89 13.98 24.04
CA GLU A 91 42.44 12.94 23.09
C GLU A 91 43.34 12.80 21.86
N GLN A 92 44.04 13.87 21.44
CA GLN A 92 44.97 13.84 20.31
C GLN A 92 46.31 13.17 20.66
N PHE A 93 46.66 13.08 21.95
CA PHE A 93 47.91 12.46 22.41
C PHE A 93 47.82 10.93 22.54
N GLY A 94 46.72 10.28 22.15
CA GLY A 94 46.64 8.80 22.17
C GLY A 94 46.53 8.21 23.57
N ILE A 95 45.90 8.93 24.50
CA ILE A 95 45.50 8.43 25.82
C ILE A 95 44.56 7.22 25.69
N TYR A 96 44.46 6.41 26.75
CA TYR A 96 43.62 5.22 26.75
C TYR A 96 42.12 5.55 26.70
N ALA A 97 41.71 6.56 27.47
CA ALA A 97 40.34 7.08 27.47
C ALA A 97 40.28 8.50 28.02
N ALA A 98 39.26 9.26 27.60
CA ALA A 98 38.88 10.54 28.17
C ALA A 98 37.47 10.42 28.79
N GLU A 99 37.27 10.94 29.99
CA GLU A 99 35.98 10.94 30.68
C GLU A 99 35.69 12.30 31.34
N ASP A 100 34.40 12.55 31.60
CA ASP A 100 33.93 13.75 32.28
C ASP A 100 34.29 13.73 33.78
N LEU A 101 34.41 14.90 34.40
CA LEU A 101 34.54 15.08 35.85
C LEU A 101 33.27 14.66 36.62
N GLU A 102 32.10 14.69 35.98
CA GLU A 102 30.83 14.16 36.50
C GLU A 102 30.75 12.62 36.36
N LEU A 103 31.63 11.93 37.08
CA LEU A 103 31.83 10.49 36.95
C LEU A 103 30.67 9.65 37.50
N ASP A 104 29.99 8.90 36.63
CA ASP A 104 29.14 7.79 37.03
C ASP A 104 29.98 6.62 37.55
N ARG A 105 29.67 6.13 38.76
CA ARG A 105 30.46 5.10 39.44
C ARG A 105 30.56 3.80 38.66
N ARG A 106 29.45 3.30 38.10
CA ARG A 106 29.41 1.99 37.42
C ARG A 106 30.15 2.04 36.10
N ARG A 107 29.90 3.10 35.32
CA ARG A 107 30.57 3.33 34.04
C ARG A 107 32.08 3.49 34.24
N PHE A 108 32.50 4.29 35.22
CA PHE A 108 33.91 4.53 35.50
C PHE A 108 34.63 3.27 36.01
N GLN A 109 34.02 2.50 36.92
CA GLN A 109 34.58 1.21 37.36
C GLN A 109 34.72 0.23 36.19
N THR A 110 33.77 0.21 35.26
CA THR A 110 33.85 -0.65 34.06
C THR A 110 35.01 -0.24 33.15
N LEU A 111 35.19 1.07 32.94
CA LEU A 111 36.30 1.61 32.15
C LEU A 111 37.66 1.24 32.76
N VAL A 112 37.81 1.45 34.07
CA VAL A 112 39.03 1.12 34.81
C VAL A 112 39.29 -0.39 34.82
N GLY A 113 38.25 -1.21 34.96
CA GLY A 113 38.35 -2.67 34.87
C GLY A 113 38.93 -3.13 33.52
N ARG A 114 38.38 -2.59 32.41
CA ARG A 114 38.90 -2.87 31.07
C ARG A 114 40.34 -2.40 30.89
N ALA A 115 40.72 -1.28 31.49
CA ALA A 115 42.09 -0.78 31.46
C ALA A 115 43.08 -1.75 32.14
N PHE A 116 42.68 -2.35 33.27
CA PHE A 116 43.50 -3.36 33.94
C PHE A 116 43.58 -4.67 33.16
N ASP A 117 42.48 -5.12 32.54
CA ASP A 117 42.51 -6.29 31.66
C ASP A 117 43.47 -6.05 30.48
N TYR A 118 43.47 -4.84 29.92
CA TYR A 118 44.38 -4.45 28.85
C TYR A 118 45.85 -4.45 29.31
N LEU A 119 46.15 -3.87 30.49
CA LEU A 119 47.51 -3.92 31.08
C LEU A 119 47.98 -5.35 31.28
N LYS A 120 47.09 -6.24 31.74
CA LYS A 120 47.41 -7.66 31.94
C LYS A 120 47.79 -8.35 30.62
N VAL A 121 47.02 -8.10 29.56
CA VAL A 121 47.30 -8.65 28.22
C VAL A 121 48.61 -8.11 27.64
N LEU A 122 48.94 -6.84 27.88
CA LEU A 122 50.24 -6.27 27.48
C LEU A 122 51.40 -6.96 28.19
N GLN A 123 51.25 -7.22 29.49
CA GLN A 123 52.26 -7.91 30.29
C GLN A 123 52.44 -9.37 29.84
N GLU A 124 51.35 -10.12 29.63
CA GLU A 124 51.38 -11.50 29.13
C GLU A 124 52.07 -11.59 27.75
N ASN A 125 51.77 -10.64 26.85
CA ASN A 125 52.43 -10.58 25.54
C ASN A 125 53.92 -10.26 25.63
N ARG A 126 54.34 -9.44 26.60
CA ARG A 126 55.75 -9.13 26.83
C ARG A 126 56.50 -10.35 27.35
N GLU A 127 55.95 -11.05 28.34
CA GLU A 127 56.52 -12.28 28.89
C GLU A 127 56.67 -13.35 27.79
N LEU A 128 55.66 -13.50 26.92
CA LEU A 128 55.72 -14.41 25.76
C LEU A 128 56.82 -14.02 24.77
N ARG A 129 57.03 -12.72 24.54
CA ARG A 129 58.12 -12.23 23.67
C ARG A 129 59.48 -12.51 24.27
N GLU A 130 59.70 -12.17 25.55
CA GLU A 130 60.97 -12.42 26.26
C GLU A 130 61.29 -13.92 26.33
N THR A 131 60.27 -14.77 26.51
CA THR A 131 60.42 -16.24 26.46
C THR A 131 60.80 -16.72 25.05
N SER A 132 60.22 -16.13 24.00
CA SER A 132 60.56 -16.43 22.60
C SER A 132 61.97 -15.97 22.20
N THR A 133 62.48 -14.87 22.76
CA THR A 133 63.85 -14.39 22.53
C THR A 133 64.89 -15.21 23.30
N SER A 134 64.51 -15.82 24.42
CA SER A 134 65.37 -16.70 25.22
C SER A 134 65.61 -18.07 24.58
N LEU A 135 64.70 -18.51 23.71
CA LEU A 135 64.78 -19.78 22.96
C LEU A 135 65.67 -19.70 21.71
N SER A 136 66.28 -18.55 21.40
CA SER A 136 67.02 -18.31 20.14
C SER A 136 68.54 -18.60 20.19
N THR A 137 69.07 -19.21 21.25
CA THR A 137 70.52 -19.47 21.43
C THR A 137 70.97 -20.91 21.13
N LEU A 138 70.25 -21.67 20.29
CA LEU A 138 70.72 -22.99 19.82
C LEU A 138 71.01 -23.01 18.31
N GLU A 139 72.07 -23.75 17.98
CA GLU A 139 72.89 -23.77 16.75
C GLU A 139 72.17 -23.85 15.39
N PRO A 140 72.82 -23.38 14.29
CA PRO A 140 72.21 -23.32 12.96
C PRO A 140 72.25 -24.67 12.22
N ILE A 141 71.09 -25.11 11.72
CA ILE A 141 70.93 -26.24 10.79
C ILE A 141 71.40 -25.82 9.37
N PRO A 142 72.07 -26.67 8.58
CA PRO A 142 72.71 -26.27 7.32
C PRO A 142 71.72 -25.97 6.19
N ARG A 143 72.03 -24.91 5.42
CA ARG A 143 71.33 -24.46 4.22
C ARG A 143 71.62 -25.34 3.00
N ALA A 144 70.61 -25.51 2.14
CA ALA A 144 70.82 -25.76 0.71
C ALA A 144 69.89 -24.84 -0.12
N GLY A 145 70.49 -23.98 -0.95
CA GLY A 145 69.86 -23.35 -2.12
C GLY A 145 69.41 -21.89 -2.01
N ALA A 146 70.35 -20.94 -2.08
CA ALA A 146 70.11 -19.49 -2.31
C ALA A 146 69.58 -19.21 -3.74
N VAL A 147 68.81 -18.13 -4.01
CA VAL A 147 69.21 -16.71 -4.23
C VAL A 147 67.98 -15.80 -3.91
N SER A 148 67.91 -14.96 -2.85
CA SER A 148 68.44 -13.57 -2.63
C SER A 148 67.90 -12.53 -3.65
N ALA A 149 67.34 -11.34 -3.38
CA ALA A 149 67.04 -10.49 -2.21
C ALA A 149 65.96 -9.46 -2.68
N ALA A 150 65.08 -8.91 -1.85
CA ALA A 150 65.38 -7.78 -0.97
C ALA A 150 64.41 -7.71 0.23
N ALA A 151 64.97 -7.42 1.39
CA ALA A 151 64.30 -7.34 2.68
C ALA A 151 63.85 -5.90 2.99
N GLY A 152 62.70 -5.77 3.65
CA GLY A 152 62.24 -4.55 4.31
C GLY A 152 60.72 -4.45 4.36
N GLY A 153 60.07 -4.97 5.41
CA GLY A 153 58.63 -4.77 5.63
C GLY A 153 58.15 -5.53 6.85
N GLY A 154 57.48 -4.84 7.78
CA GLY A 154 56.90 -5.39 9.01
C GLY A 154 55.77 -6.41 8.73
N PRO A 155 55.04 -6.87 9.77
CA PRO A 155 54.08 -7.97 9.63
C PRO A 155 52.98 -7.58 8.64
N SER A 156 53.03 -8.15 7.44
CA SER A 156 51.98 -8.11 6.43
C SER A 156 50.67 -8.52 7.09
N LEU A 157 49.59 -7.76 6.84
CA LEU A 157 48.22 -8.10 7.23
C LEU A 157 48.01 -9.60 7.02
N ARG A 158 48.06 -10.38 8.11
CA ARG A 158 48.01 -11.84 8.04
C ARG A 158 46.77 -12.20 7.26
N LEU A 159 46.95 -12.85 6.11
CA LEU A 159 45.92 -13.51 5.29
C LEU A 159 44.78 -13.93 6.22
N LEU A 160 43.71 -13.14 6.19
CA LEU A 160 42.60 -13.33 7.09
C LEU A 160 42.08 -14.72 6.83
N ARG A 161 42.28 -15.61 7.80
CA ARG A 161 41.39 -16.74 7.96
C ARG A 161 40.04 -16.12 8.26
N PHE A 162 39.25 -15.81 7.23
CA PHE A 162 37.81 -15.59 7.31
C PHE A 162 37.17 -16.98 7.41
N PRO A 163 36.99 -17.58 8.61
CA PRO A 163 36.56 -18.96 8.68
C PRO A 163 35.04 -18.93 8.91
N ARG A 164 34.27 -19.20 7.85
CA ARG A 164 33.00 -19.93 7.97
C ARG A 164 31.84 -19.30 8.77
N VAL A 165 31.92 -18.05 9.26
CA VAL A 165 30.82 -17.42 10.03
C VAL A 165 29.62 -17.02 9.16
N PHE A 166 29.72 -17.07 7.82
CA PHE A 166 28.65 -16.60 6.92
C PHE A 166 27.46 -17.56 6.71
N ARG A 167 27.11 -18.39 7.69
CA ARG A 167 25.86 -19.18 7.64
C ARG A 167 24.87 -18.62 8.64
N GLN A 168 23.85 -17.94 8.08
CA GLN A 168 22.65 -17.40 8.73
C GLN A 168 22.88 -16.12 9.55
N PHE A 169 22.55 -14.98 8.93
CA PHE A 169 22.29 -13.73 9.64
C PHE A 169 20.80 -13.39 9.52
N ASP A 170 20.17 -13.04 10.63
CA ASP A 170 18.74 -12.70 10.68
C ASP A 170 18.44 -11.28 10.15
N ASN A 171 19.42 -10.38 10.21
CA ASN A 171 19.34 -8.98 9.78
C ASN A 171 20.70 -8.44 9.31
N VAL A 172 20.68 -7.52 8.33
CA VAL A 172 21.84 -6.83 7.75
C VAL A 172 22.62 -6.03 8.80
N ASP A 173 21.96 -5.43 9.79
CA ASP A 173 22.65 -4.65 10.83
C ASP A 173 23.59 -5.50 11.70
N VAL A 174 23.18 -6.74 12.04
CA VAL A 174 23.99 -7.68 12.83
C VAL A 174 25.20 -8.15 12.03
N LEU A 175 24.99 -8.42 10.73
CA LEU A 175 26.07 -8.73 9.79
C LEU A 175 27.09 -7.58 9.72
N LEU A 176 26.62 -6.35 9.57
CA LEU A 176 27.47 -5.16 9.48
C LEU A 176 28.29 -4.93 10.75
N ALA A 177 27.71 -5.14 11.93
CA ALA A 177 28.44 -5.07 13.20
C ALA A 177 29.58 -6.10 13.27
N SER A 178 29.29 -7.36 12.89
CA SER A 178 30.30 -8.43 12.87
C SER A 178 31.41 -8.16 11.84
N ILE A 179 31.07 -7.59 10.68
CA ILE A 179 32.05 -7.14 9.68
C ILE A 179 32.95 -6.06 10.27
N VAL A 180 32.38 -5.05 10.93
CA VAL A 180 33.14 -3.94 11.54
C VAL A 180 34.12 -4.45 12.59
N GLU A 181 33.70 -5.35 13.47
CA GLU A 181 34.60 -5.97 14.46
C GLU A 181 35.72 -6.77 13.80
N SER A 182 35.38 -7.65 12.85
CA SER A 182 36.35 -8.48 12.13
C SER A 182 37.37 -7.64 11.35
N VAL A 183 36.92 -6.54 10.73
CA VAL A 183 37.76 -5.62 9.96
C VAL A 183 38.63 -4.78 10.90
N ALA A 184 38.14 -4.38 12.07
CA ALA A 184 38.94 -3.66 13.06
C ALA A 184 40.09 -4.52 13.60
N ASP A 185 39.80 -5.78 13.94
CA ASP A 185 40.79 -6.76 14.40
C ASP A 185 41.82 -7.06 13.31
N ALA A 186 41.36 -7.25 12.07
CA ALA A 186 42.21 -7.49 10.91
C ALA A 186 43.18 -6.34 10.63
N ALA A 187 42.67 -5.11 10.61
CA ALA A 187 43.44 -3.92 10.29
C ALA A 187 44.30 -3.44 11.47
N GLY A 188 44.04 -3.95 12.68
CA GLY A 188 44.73 -3.54 13.91
C GLY A 188 44.49 -2.08 14.25
N VAL A 189 43.24 -1.62 14.16
CA VAL A 189 42.86 -0.20 14.31
C VAL A 189 42.04 0.06 15.56
N THR A 190 42.16 1.27 16.10
CA THR A 190 41.40 1.70 17.28
C THR A 190 39.96 2.08 16.96
N ARG A 191 39.66 2.40 15.70
CA ARG A 191 38.35 2.87 15.24
C ARG A 191 38.09 2.37 13.83
N VAL A 192 36.88 1.92 13.58
CA VAL A 192 36.43 1.60 12.23
C VAL A 192 34.94 1.86 12.12
N GLY A 193 34.45 2.19 10.93
CA GLY A 193 33.01 2.28 10.70
C GLY A 193 32.65 2.13 9.24
N ILE A 194 31.41 1.70 9.01
CA ILE A 194 30.86 1.46 7.68
C ILE A 194 29.67 2.38 7.42
N PHE A 195 29.80 3.18 6.37
CA PHE A 195 28.70 3.94 5.80
C PHE A 195 28.12 3.15 4.63
N SER A 196 26.79 3.02 4.59
CA SER A 196 26.08 2.38 3.48
C SER A 196 24.70 2.99 3.32
N LYS A 197 24.11 2.85 2.13
CA LYS A 197 22.69 3.11 1.86
C LYS A 197 21.92 1.79 1.70
N ILE A 198 20.62 1.79 1.97
CA ILE A 198 19.77 0.59 1.82
C ILE A 198 19.23 0.53 0.40
N ARG A 199 18.63 1.62 -0.07
CA ARG A 199 18.04 1.70 -1.41
C ARG A 199 18.69 2.77 -2.26
N GLN A 200 18.44 2.66 -3.56
CA GLN A 200 18.82 3.70 -4.50
C GLN A 200 18.01 4.98 -4.20
N GLY A 201 18.69 6.12 -4.06
CA GLY A 201 18.08 7.39 -3.64
C GLY A 201 18.08 7.66 -2.12
N ASP A 202 18.42 6.67 -1.29
CA ASP A 202 18.63 6.89 0.15
C ASP A 202 19.95 7.64 0.41
N ARG A 203 20.02 8.27 1.59
CA ARG A 203 21.27 8.86 2.10
C ARG A 203 22.17 7.77 2.71
N TYR A 204 23.47 7.90 2.53
CA TYR A 204 24.47 7.09 3.22
C TYR A 204 24.52 7.51 4.69
N ARG A 205 24.43 6.53 5.59
CA ARG A 205 24.52 6.71 7.04
C ARG A 205 25.49 5.70 7.64
N LEU A 206 25.99 6.00 8.83
CA LEU A 206 26.74 5.04 9.62
C LEU A 206 25.81 3.87 9.99
N ARG A 207 26.14 2.66 9.55
CA ARG A 207 25.33 1.45 9.83
C ARG A 207 25.90 0.60 10.94
N ALA A 208 27.23 0.57 11.04
CA ALA A 208 27.92 -0.04 12.15
C ALA A 208 29.26 0.67 12.36
N GLY A 209 29.74 0.68 13.60
CA GLY A 209 30.96 1.37 13.95
C GLY A 209 31.53 0.89 15.29
N LEU A 210 32.84 0.85 15.36
CA LEU A 210 33.60 0.56 16.56
C LEU A 210 34.35 1.82 16.98
N ARG A 211 34.04 2.32 18.19
CA ARG A 211 34.70 3.49 18.82
C ARG A 211 34.68 4.75 17.91
N CYS A 212 33.59 4.93 17.17
CA CYS A 212 33.35 6.13 16.34
C CYS A 212 33.09 7.36 17.20
N LEU A 213 33.35 8.55 16.65
CA LEU A 213 33.03 9.80 17.32
C LEU A 213 31.49 9.94 17.48
N PRO A 214 31.00 10.58 18.55
CA PRO A 214 29.56 10.81 18.74
C PRO A 214 28.91 11.46 17.52
N GLU A 215 29.57 12.46 16.93
CA GLU A 215 29.10 13.20 15.77
C GLU A 215 28.95 12.31 14.53
N THR A 216 29.72 11.22 14.41
CA THR A 216 29.66 10.32 13.25
C THR A 216 28.33 9.59 13.12
N HIS A 217 27.59 9.40 14.23
CA HIS A 217 26.30 8.70 14.23
C HIS A 217 25.17 9.54 13.62
N GLU A 218 25.27 10.87 13.65
CA GLU A 218 24.26 11.79 13.12
C GLU A 218 24.51 12.19 11.66
N MET A 219 25.63 11.74 11.08
CA MET A 219 26.01 12.11 9.72
C MET A 219 25.19 11.38 8.67
N GLU A 220 24.67 12.15 7.72
CA GLU A 220 24.03 11.64 6.51
C GLU A 220 24.64 12.29 5.27
N PHE A 221 24.89 11.49 4.23
CA PHE A 221 25.40 11.96 2.95
C PHE A 221 24.44 11.59 1.83
N SER A 222 24.07 12.57 1.02
CA SER A 222 23.33 12.39 -0.23
C SER A 222 24.22 11.94 -1.38
N GLU A 223 23.62 11.46 -2.47
CA GLU A 223 24.34 11.16 -3.73
C GLU A 223 24.94 12.41 -4.41
N ARG A 224 24.62 13.62 -3.92
CA ARG A 224 25.18 14.87 -4.42
C ARG A 224 26.33 15.38 -3.56
N ASP A 225 26.61 14.74 -2.42
CA ASP A 225 27.69 15.17 -1.55
C ASP A 225 29.04 15.04 -2.21
N ALA A 226 29.90 16.02 -1.92
CA ALA A 226 31.17 16.17 -2.61
C ALA A 226 32.09 14.96 -2.37
N LEU A 227 32.02 14.33 -1.19
CA LEU A 227 32.76 13.09 -0.88
C LEU A 227 32.27 11.90 -1.73
N VAL A 228 30.94 11.74 -1.84
CA VAL A 228 30.34 10.67 -2.63
C VAL A 228 30.67 10.83 -4.11
N ARG A 229 30.57 12.06 -4.62
CA ARG A 229 30.97 12.41 -6.00
C ARG A 229 32.44 12.15 -6.27
N TRP A 230 33.29 12.45 -5.29
CA TRP A 230 34.72 12.17 -5.41
C TRP A 230 34.97 10.68 -5.55
N PHE A 231 34.30 9.85 -4.74
CA PHE A 231 34.38 8.40 -4.90
C PHE A 231 33.87 7.95 -6.28
N GLU A 232 32.67 8.37 -6.70
CA GLU A 232 32.10 8.01 -8.01
C GLU A 232 33.05 8.29 -9.18
N LEU A 233 33.86 9.35 -9.10
CA LEU A 233 34.80 9.74 -10.15
C LEU A 233 36.14 8.99 -10.09
N HIS A 234 36.64 8.69 -8.88
CA HIS A 234 38.02 8.22 -8.72
C HIS A 234 38.15 6.75 -8.31
N ALA A 235 37.14 6.16 -7.67
CA ALA A 235 37.15 4.78 -7.16
C ALA A 235 38.40 4.40 -6.32
N HIS A 236 39.05 5.38 -5.70
CA HIS A 236 40.28 5.18 -4.93
C HIS A 236 40.07 5.38 -3.43
N LEU A 237 40.95 4.79 -2.61
CA LEU A 237 41.01 5.07 -1.18
C LEU A 237 41.56 6.48 -0.92
N ILE A 238 41.17 7.06 0.22
CA ILE A 238 41.69 8.32 0.74
C ILE A 238 42.60 7.97 1.92
N SER A 239 43.87 8.37 1.89
CA SER A 239 44.79 8.18 3.00
C SER A 239 45.38 9.52 3.42
N ARG A 240 45.42 9.79 4.74
CA ARG A 240 45.99 11.00 5.30
C ARG A 240 47.46 11.19 4.89
N ALA A 241 48.22 10.09 4.83
CA ALA A 241 49.62 10.10 4.40
C ALA A 241 49.79 10.54 2.93
N ASN A 242 48.80 10.24 2.08
CA ASN A 242 48.88 10.47 0.64
C ASN A 242 48.21 11.77 0.19
N LEU A 243 47.57 12.54 1.10
CA LEU A 243 46.92 13.81 0.75
C LEU A 243 47.85 14.83 0.09
N ALA A 244 49.15 14.80 0.42
CA ALA A 244 50.16 15.68 -0.19
C ALA A 244 50.31 15.43 -1.71
N GLN A 245 49.95 14.24 -2.19
CA GLN A 245 50.06 13.85 -3.60
C GLN A 245 48.85 14.31 -4.44
N THR A 246 47.74 14.73 -3.82
CA THR A 246 46.55 15.25 -4.52
C THR A 246 46.86 16.61 -5.13
N PRO A 247 46.85 16.80 -6.47
CA PRO A 247 47.35 18.03 -7.11
C PRO A 247 46.45 19.26 -6.87
N HIS A 248 45.13 19.08 -6.79
CA HIS A 248 44.18 20.17 -6.59
C HIS A 248 44.00 20.54 -5.11
N GLN A 249 44.24 21.81 -4.76
CA GLN A 249 44.16 22.31 -3.39
C GLN A 249 42.72 22.25 -2.81
N ALA A 250 41.71 22.48 -3.64
CA ALA A 250 40.30 22.39 -3.24
C ALA A 250 39.92 20.95 -2.85
N GLU A 251 40.27 19.98 -3.70
CA GLU A 251 40.05 18.55 -3.43
C GLU A 251 40.82 18.10 -2.19
N ARG A 252 42.10 18.46 -2.08
CA ARG A 252 42.92 18.13 -0.90
C ARG A 252 42.28 18.63 0.40
N SER A 253 41.76 19.85 0.40
CA SER A 253 41.08 20.44 1.56
C SER A 253 39.79 19.70 1.90
N GLN A 254 39.04 19.28 0.88
CA GLN A 254 37.81 18.51 1.03
C GLN A 254 38.07 17.10 1.59
N LEU A 255 39.04 16.37 1.05
CA LEU A 255 39.41 15.04 1.51
C LEU A 255 39.98 15.07 2.94
N ARG A 256 40.78 16.09 3.26
CA ARG A 256 41.27 16.32 4.63
C ARG A 256 40.12 16.55 5.60
N ARG A 257 39.14 17.40 5.24
CA ARG A 257 37.94 17.61 6.05
C ARG A 257 37.19 16.30 6.27
N ALA A 258 37.01 15.47 5.24
CA ALA A 258 36.35 14.16 5.39
C ALA A 258 37.09 13.26 6.39
N LEU A 259 38.41 13.14 6.27
CA LEU A 259 39.24 12.36 7.20
C LEU A 259 39.15 12.91 8.64
N ASP A 260 39.19 14.23 8.83
CA ASP A 260 39.07 14.86 10.15
C ASP A 260 37.67 14.63 10.74
N THR A 261 36.63 14.72 9.91
CA THR A 261 35.23 14.55 10.30
C THR A 261 34.95 13.15 10.85
N PHE A 262 35.54 12.12 10.24
CA PHE A 262 35.43 10.74 10.73
C PHE A 262 36.46 10.40 11.82
N GLY A 263 37.44 11.28 12.05
CA GLY A 263 38.65 10.98 12.80
C GLY A 263 39.34 9.71 12.25
N ALA A 264 39.52 9.69 10.94
CA ALA A 264 40.08 8.58 10.17
C ALA A 264 41.47 8.94 9.61
N GLU A 265 42.28 7.90 9.47
CA GLU A 265 43.56 7.90 8.74
C GLU A 265 43.37 7.41 7.29
N VAL A 266 42.46 6.46 7.09
CA VAL A 266 42.16 5.87 5.78
C VAL A 266 40.65 5.76 5.59
N ILE A 267 40.15 6.09 4.39
CA ILE A 267 38.77 5.83 3.97
C ILE A 267 38.83 5.02 2.68
N VAL A 268 38.17 3.86 2.66
CA VAL A 268 38.16 2.94 1.53
C VAL A 268 36.73 2.83 1.00
N PRO A 269 36.48 3.15 -0.28
CA PRO A 269 35.15 3.03 -0.85
C PRO A 269 34.75 1.56 -1.07
N LEU A 270 33.44 1.28 -0.98
CA LEU A 270 32.84 -0.01 -1.26
C LEU A 270 32.08 0.05 -2.58
N TYR A 271 32.43 -0.81 -3.53
CA TYR A 271 31.88 -0.83 -4.88
C TYR A 271 31.16 -2.13 -5.20
N ALA A 272 29.99 -2.01 -5.82
CA ALA A 272 29.26 -3.11 -6.41
C ALA A 272 28.69 -2.69 -7.77
N ARG A 273 28.85 -3.53 -8.80
CA ARG A 273 28.37 -3.28 -10.18
C ARG A 273 28.72 -1.89 -10.73
N GLY A 274 29.93 -1.41 -10.45
CA GLY A 274 30.41 -0.09 -10.91
C GLY A 274 29.76 1.11 -10.21
N ARG A 275 29.11 0.92 -9.05
CA ARG A 275 28.53 1.99 -8.23
C ARG A 275 29.02 1.90 -6.79
N ILE A 276 29.17 3.06 -6.15
CA ILE A 276 29.46 3.11 -4.72
C ILE A 276 28.22 2.70 -3.93
N ILE A 277 28.38 1.69 -3.08
CA ILE A 277 27.34 1.23 -2.13
C ILE A 277 27.60 1.74 -0.72
N GLY A 278 28.84 2.17 -0.43
CA GLY A 278 29.25 2.65 0.88
C GLY A 278 30.74 2.95 0.95
N TRP A 279 31.25 3.15 2.17
CA TRP A 279 32.69 3.22 2.44
C TRP A 279 32.99 2.74 3.85
N LEU A 280 34.20 2.23 4.03
CA LEU A 280 34.82 1.97 5.33
C LEU A 280 35.75 3.12 5.68
N PHE A 281 35.79 3.51 6.95
CA PHE A 281 36.85 4.39 7.44
C PHE A 281 37.60 3.71 8.59
N PHE A 282 38.89 3.99 8.68
CA PHE A 282 39.83 3.39 9.62
C PHE A 282 40.55 4.51 10.38
N GLY A 283 40.56 4.43 11.70
CA GLY A 283 41.32 5.31 12.58
C GLY A 283 42.79 4.92 12.66
N HIS A 284 43.46 5.38 13.72
CA HIS A 284 44.87 5.07 13.96
C HIS A 284 45.11 3.58 14.18
N ARG A 285 46.28 3.10 13.75
CA ARG A 285 46.76 1.77 14.12
C ARG A 285 47.03 1.69 15.61
N LEU A 286 46.73 0.54 16.20
CA LEU A 286 47.07 0.20 17.59
C LEU A 286 48.57 0.31 17.88
N THR A 287 49.41 0.12 16.85
CA THR A 287 50.87 0.24 16.95
C THR A 287 51.38 1.68 16.93
N GLY A 288 50.52 2.67 16.66
CA GLY A 288 50.92 4.07 16.45
C GLY A 288 51.63 4.35 15.13
N GLN A 289 51.92 3.32 14.33
CA GLN A 289 52.55 3.47 13.01
C GLN A 289 51.53 3.93 11.96
N ARG A 290 52.02 4.65 10.95
CA ARG A 290 51.22 5.00 9.76
C ARG A 290 50.97 3.77 8.90
N PHE A 291 49.88 3.78 8.14
CA PHE A 291 49.62 2.75 7.12
C PHE A 291 50.65 2.86 6.00
N ASP A 292 51.32 1.74 5.70
CA ASP A 292 52.21 1.64 4.55
C ASP A 292 51.43 1.24 3.28
N TYR A 293 52.13 1.12 2.15
CA TYR A 293 51.50 0.77 0.87
C TYR A 293 50.90 -0.65 0.89
N SER A 294 51.57 -1.60 1.53
CA SER A 294 51.08 -2.99 1.64
C SER A 294 49.81 -3.06 2.49
N ASP A 295 49.71 -2.22 3.52
CA ASP A 295 48.52 -2.13 4.35
C ASP A 295 47.34 -1.57 3.57
N LEU A 296 47.56 -0.50 2.80
CA LEU A 296 46.54 0.13 1.98
C LEU A 296 46.00 -0.84 0.91
N GLU A 297 46.87 -1.63 0.28
CA GLU A 297 46.48 -2.68 -0.65
C GLU A 297 45.63 -3.76 0.04
N GLY A 298 46.04 -4.22 1.23
CA GLY A 298 45.26 -5.16 2.04
C GLY A 298 43.88 -4.62 2.45
N LEU A 299 43.79 -3.32 2.79
CA LEU A 299 42.52 -2.67 3.10
C LEU A 299 41.59 -2.57 1.88
N MET A 300 42.13 -2.37 0.68
CA MET A 300 41.35 -2.43 -0.57
C MET A 300 40.80 -3.83 -0.84
N ILE A 301 41.62 -4.88 -0.69
CA ILE A 301 41.17 -6.27 -0.86
C ILE A 301 40.07 -6.61 0.16
N LEU A 302 40.22 -6.13 1.40
CA LEU A 302 39.19 -6.24 2.43
C LEU A 302 37.89 -5.54 2.03
N ALA A 303 37.99 -4.31 1.53
CA ALA A 303 36.84 -3.54 1.08
C ALA A 303 36.11 -4.23 -0.09
N GLU A 304 36.81 -4.89 -1.01
CA GLU A 304 36.20 -5.66 -2.10
C GLU A 304 35.38 -6.85 -1.57
N HIS A 305 35.93 -7.60 -0.59
CA HIS A 305 35.21 -8.69 0.05
C HIS A 305 33.98 -8.19 0.82
N VAL A 306 34.13 -7.10 1.59
CA VAL A 306 33.01 -6.47 2.31
C VAL A 306 31.95 -5.97 1.33
N SER A 307 32.35 -5.41 0.19
CA SER A 307 31.42 -4.92 -0.83
C SER A 307 30.54 -6.05 -1.37
N THR A 308 31.13 -7.21 -1.65
CA THR A 308 30.41 -8.40 -2.15
C THR A 308 29.40 -8.93 -1.13
N VAL A 309 29.82 -9.02 0.15
CA VAL A 309 28.95 -9.49 1.23
C VAL A 309 27.78 -8.53 1.45
N LEU A 310 28.07 -7.22 1.47
CA LEU A 310 27.06 -6.18 1.64
C LEU A 310 26.06 -6.16 0.49
N GLU A 311 26.52 -6.29 -0.75
CA GLU A 311 25.65 -6.38 -1.93
C GLU A 311 24.68 -7.56 -1.81
N ASN A 312 25.18 -8.76 -1.50
CA ASN A 312 24.34 -9.95 -1.36
C ASN A 312 23.30 -9.81 -0.23
N ALA A 313 23.69 -9.22 0.89
CA ALA A 313 22.79 -8.98 2.01
C ALA A 313 21.67 -8.00 1.67
N LEU A 314 22.01 -6.87 1.02
CA LEU A 314 21.04 -5.87 0.57
C LEU A 314 20.08 -6.44 -0.49
N LEU A 315 20.59 -7.23 -1.45
CA LEU A 315 19.75 -7.90 -2.45
C LEU A 315 18.77 -8.89 -1.81
N TYR A 316 19.23 -9.66 -0.84
CA TYR A 316 18.36 -10.61 -0.12
C TYR A 316 17.25 -9.89 0.65
N GLU A 317 17.57 -8.78 1.31
CA GLU A 317 16.59 -7.97 2.03
C GLU A 317 15.52 -7.38 1.09
N GLU A 318 15.93 -6.86 -0.06
CA GLU A 318 15.02 -6.32 -1.08
C GLU A 318 14.06 -7.40 -1.61
N ILE A 319 14.58 -8.59 -1.96
CA ILE A 319 13.75 -9.72 -2.41
C ILE A 319 12.77 -10.15 -1.31
N LYS A 320 13.23 -10.23 -0.06
CA LYS A 320 12.38 -10.60 1.09
C LYS A 320 11.26 -9.59 1.31
N LEU A 321 11.56 -8.31 1.17
CA LEU A 321 10.56 -7.25 1.30
C LEU A 321 9.55 -7.31 0.15
N GLN A 322 10.00 -7.41 -1.10
CA GLN A 322 9.11 -7.51 -2.26
C GLN A 322 8.16 -8.71 -2.15
N LYS A 323 8.69 -9.85 -1.70
CA LYS A 323 7.88 -11.05 -1.42
C LYS A 323 6.84 -10.79 -0.33
N THR A 324 7.25 -10.21 0.80
CA THR A 324 6.34 -9.91 1.93
C THR A 324 5.25 -8.91 1.51
N LEU A 325 5.62 -7.89 0.73
CA LEU A 325 4.68 -6.90 0.21
C LEU A 325 3.67 -7.55 -0.74
N ALA A 326 4.14 -8.34 -1.71
CA ALA A 326 3.27 -9.06 -2.65
C ALA A 326 2.29 -9.99 -1.92
N GLU A 327 2.77 -10.77 -0.94
CA GLU A 327 1.92 -11.64 -0.12
C GLU A 327 0.88 -10.85 0.69
N THR A 328 1.28 -9.69 1.23
CA THR A 328 0.37 -8.84 2.03
C THR A 328 -0.70 -8.20 1.15
N LEU A 329 -0.32 -7.68 -0.02
CA LEU A 329 -1.26 -7.12 -0.99
C LEU A 329 -2.28 -8.17 -1.41
N LEU A 330 -1.82 -9.36 -1.77
CA LEU A 330 -2.73 -10.39 -2.23
C LEU A 330 -3.69 -10.90 -1.11
N LYS A 331 -3.29 -10.80 0.16
CA LYS A 331 -4.17 -11.08 1.32
C LYS A 331 -5.19 -9.98 1.57
N SER A 332 -4.93 -8.73 1.19
CA SER A 332 -5.82 -7.59 1.42
C SER A 332 -6.75 -7.27 0.25
N ILE A 333 -6.56 -7.92 -0.90
CA ILE A 333 -7.41 -7.73 -2.08
C ILE A 333 -8.86 -8.20 -1.78
N PRO A 334 -9.87 -7.35 -2.02
CA PRO A 334 -11.27 -7.68 -1.70
C PRO A 334 -11.89 -8.82 -2.56
N PRO A 335 -11.50 -9.02 -3.83
CA PRO A 335 -11.87 -10.24 -4.54
C PRO A 335 -11.17 -11.49 -4.02
N GLY A 336 -11.88 -12.62 -4.04
CA GLY A 336 -11.28 -13.94 -3.89
C GLY A 336 -10.42 -14.25 -5.11
N ILE A 337 -9.17 -14.65 -4.90
CA ILE A 337 -8.27 -15.03 -6.00
C ILE A 337 -7.89 -16.50 -5.80
N VAL A 338 -8.03 -17.27 -6.88
CA VAL A 338 -7.67 -18.68 -6.96
C VAL A 338 -6.76 -18.85 -8.17
N ALA A 339 -5.52 -19.32 -7.97
CA ALA A 339 -4.58 -19.58 -9.05
C ALA A 339 -4.22 -21.07 -9.13
N THR A 340 -4.11 -21.57 -10.35
CA THR A 340 -3.71 -22.93 -10.68
C THR A 340 -2.45 -22.93 -11.51
N ASP A 341 -1.71 -24.05 -11.50
CA ASP A 341 -0.66 -24.34 -12.48
C ASP A 341 -1.24 -24.95 -13.77
N GLU A 342 -0.36 -25.42 -14.67
CA GLU A 342 -0.73 -26.04 -15.95
C GLU A 342 -1.54 -27.33 -15.80
N ASP A 343 -1.40 -28.05 -14.69
CA ASP A 343 -2.12 -29.29 -14.38
C ASP A 343 -3.45 -29.04 -13.63
N ALA A 344 -3.89 -27.78 -13.56
CA ALA A 344 -5.05 -27.34 -12.79
C ALA A 344 -4.95 -27.64 -11.27
N ILE A 345 -3.73 -27.66 -10.72
CA ILE A 345 -3.50 -27.79 -9.28
C ILE A 345 -3.48 -26.39 -8.66
N ILE A 346 -4.25 -26.18 -7.59
CA ILE A 346 -4.34 -24.88 -6.93
C ILE A 346 -3.03 -24.57 -6.21
N ARG A 347 -2.32 -23.56 -6.69
CA ARG A 347 -1.09 -23.04 -6.06
C ARG A 347 -1.35 -21.83 -5.19
N TRP A 348 -2.49 -21.19 -5.37
CA TRP A 348 -2.77 -19.94 -4.70
C TRP A 348 -4.24 -19.78 -4.36
N PHE A 349 -4.51 -19.35 -3.12
CA PHE A 349 -5.85 -19.18 -2.56
C PHE A 349 -5.79 -18.14 -1.44
N ASN A 350 -6.36 -16.94 -1.63
CA ASN A 350 -6.32 -15.90 -0.57
C ASN A 350 -7.34 -16.13 0.55
N PRO A 351 -7.13 -15.47 1.70
CA PRO A 351 -8.13 -15.41 2.77
C PRO A 351 -9.51 -14.95 2.30
N THR A 352 -9.59 -14.04 1.32
CA THR A 352 -10.89 -13.61 0.80
C THR A 352 -11.61 -14.73 0.05
N ALA A 353 -10.90 -15.56 -0.74
CA ALA A 353 -11.46 -16.76 -1.35
C ALA A 353 -11.91 -17.78 -0.30
N GLU A 354 -11.20 -17.92 0.83
CA GLU A 354 -11.65 -18.76 1.95
C GLU A 354 -13.01 -18.29 2.48
N GLN A 355 -13.19 -16.99 2.67
CA GLN A 355 -14.43 -16.40 3.19
C GLN A 355 -15.59 -16.50 2.20
N ILE A 356 -15.34 -16.28 0.90
CA ILE A 356 -16.36 -16.27 -0.15
C ILE A 356 -16.82 -17.70 -0.49
N LEU A 357 -15.88 -18.64 -0.61
CA LEU A 357 -16.16 -20.03 -0.98
C LEU A 357 -16.43 -20.94 0.23
N GLY A 358 -16.14 -20.48 1.45
CA GLY A 358 -16.37 -21.25 2.68
C GLY A 358 -15.41 -22.44 2.85
N LEU A 359 -14.20 -22.33 2.29
CA LEU A 359 -13.19 -23.40 2.26
C LEU A 359 -11.92 -22.95 2.95
N SER A 360 -11.21 -23.87 3.62
CA SER A 360 -9.87 -23.56 4.17
C SER A 360 -8.79 -23.72 3.10
N SER A 361 -7.85 -22.79 3.04
CA SER A 361 -6.65 -22.90 2.20
C SER A 361 -5.89 -24.21 2.42
N LYS A 362 -5.87 -24.76 3.63
CA LYS A 362 -5.24 -26.06 3.93
C LYS A 362 -5.88 -27.23 3.18
N ASP A 363 -7.18 -27.13 2.92
CA ASP A 363 -7.94 -28.19 2.27
C ASP A 363 -7.90 -28.10 0.74
N VAL A 364 -7.41 -26.98 0.20
CA VAL A 364 -7.50 -26.63 -1.22
C VAL A 364 -6.11 -26.45 -1.87
N LEU A 365 -5.14 -25.93 -1.13
CA LEU A 365 -3.78 -25.72 -1.64
C LEU A 365 -3.10 -27.05 -2.00
N ASN A 366 -2.39 -27.03 -3.13
CA ASN A 366 -1.71 -28.19 -3.73
C ASN A 366 -2.64 -29.36 -4.05
N LYS A 367 -3.94 -29.11 -4.20
CA LYS A 367 -4.93 -30.10 -4.65
C LYS A 367 -5.52 -29.70 -6.01
N PRO A 368 -6.16 -30.64 -6.72
CA PRO A 368 -6.84 -30.33 -7.97
C PRO A 368 -7.91 -29.25 -7.79
N ALA A 369 -8.19 -28.49 -8.85
CA ALA A 369 -9.16 -27.40 -8.87
C ALA A 369 -10.55 -27.80 -8.33
N GLU A 370 -10.92 -29.07 -8.43
CA GLU A 370 -12.19 -29.63 -7.94
C GLU A 370 -12.38 -29.43 -6.43
N SER A 371 -11.30 -29.34 -5.67
CA SER A 371 -11.33 -29.05 -4.23
C SER A 371 -11.90 -27.68 -3.90
N ALA A 372 -11.85 -26.73 -4.84
CA ALA A 372 -12.47 -25.40 -4.71
C ALA A 372 -13.91 -25.33 -5.24
N GLY A 373 -14.47 -26.46 -5.70
CA GLY A 373 -15.81 -26.58 -6.25
C GLY A 373 -15.82 -26.95 -7.73
N SER A 374 -16.74 -27.84 -8.13
CA SER A 374 -16.82 -28.40 -9.49
C SER A 374 -17.02 -27.35 -10.57
N ARG A 375 -17.83 -26.32 -10.30
CA ARG A 375 -18.13 -25.25 -11.25
C ARG A 375 -16.93 -24.34 -11.49
N LEU A 376 -16.22 -23.95 -10.41
CA LEU A 376 -15.00 -23.15 -10.52
C LEU A 376 -13.88 -23.93 -11.21
N ALA A 377 -13.75 -25.22 -10.91
CA ALA A 377 -12.79 -26.12 -11.57
C ALA A 377 -13.03 -26.21 -13.08
N ALA A 378 -14.29 -26.35 -13.50
CA ALA A 378 -14.66 -26.38 -14.92
C ALA A 378 -14.20 -25.10 -15.64
N PHE A 379 -14.44 -23.92 -15.06
CA PHE A 379 -14.00 -22.65 -15.65
C PHE A 379 -12.49 -22.51 -15.71
N LEU A 380 -11.77 -22.92 -14.66
CA LEU A 380 -10.31 -22.88 -14.65
C LEU A 380 -9.72 -23.80 -15.73
N ARG A 381 -10.24 -25.03 -15.87
CA ARG A 381 -9.82 -25.98 -16.92
C ARG A 381 -10.14 -25.46 -18.32
N GLU A 382 -11.36 -24.96 -18.54
CA GLU A 382 -11.75 -24.36 -19.82
C GLU A 382 -10.85 -23.16 -20.19
N THR A 383 -10.41 -22.38 -19.19
CA THR A 383 -9.48 -21.26 -19.40
C THR A 383 -8.06 -21.72 -19.74
N LEU A 384 -7.61 -22.85 -19.19
CA LEU A 384 -6.31 -23.45 -19.53
C LEU A 384 -6.28 -23.98 -20.97
N GLU A 385 -7.39 -24.57 -21.42
CA GLU A 385 -7.56 -25.12 -22.77
C GLU A 385 -7.84 -24.04 -23.83
N SER A 386 -8.52 -22.95 -23.45
CA SER A 386 -8.89 -21.85 -24.34
C SER A 386 -7.72 -20.89 -24.63
N LYS A 387 -7.68 -20.37 -25.87
CA LYS A 387 -6.76 -19.29 -26.29
C LYS A 387 -7.32 -17.88 -26.05
N SER A 388 -8.58 -17.76 -25.64
CA SER A 388 -9.29 -16.49 -25.44
C SER A 388 -9.90 -16.37 -24.04
N SER A 389 -10.06 -15.14 -23.55
CA SER A 389 -10.73 -14.85 -22.28
C SER A 389 -12.18 -15.33 -22.31
N LEU A 390 -12.59 -16.09 -21.29
CA LEU A 390 -13.98 -16.49 -21.12
C LEU A 390 -14.83 -15.28 -20.68
N PRO A 391 -16.11 -15.21 -21.06
CA PRO A 391 -17.02 -14.19 -20.57
C PRO A 391 -17.21 -14.33 -19.05
N VAL A 392 -17.45 -13.21 -18.37
CA VAL A 392 -17.76 -13.20 -16.93
C VAL A 392 -19.01 -14.02 -16.65
N GLN A 393 -18.94 -14.90 -15.64
CA GLN A 393 -20.03 -15.80 -15.27
C GLN A 393 -20.56 -15.44 -13.89
N ARG A 394 -21.88 -15.51 -13.73
CA ARG A 394 -22.56 -15.27 -12.46
C ARG A 394 -23.37 -16.47 -12.04
N TRP A 395 -23.28 -16.85 -10.77
CA TRP A 395 -24.12 -17.90 -10.20
C TRP A 395 -24.25 -17.73 -8.70
N ILE A 396 -25.27 -18.38 -8.13
CA ILE A 396 -25.42 -18.52 -6.67
C ILE A 396 -24.66 -19.76 -6.24
N ASP A 397 -23.69 -19.60 -5.37
CA ASP A 397 -22.92 -20.72 -4.84
C ASP A 397 -23.79 -21.61 -3.94
N ASN A 398 -23.75 -22.92 -4.15
CA ASN A 398 -24.61 -23.85 -3.42
C ASN A 398 -24.18 -24.01 -1.96
N ASN A 399 -22.90 -23.82 -1.64
CA ASN A 399 -22.38 -24.02 -0.29
C ASN A 399 -22.60 -22.78 0.56
N THR A 400 -22.28 -21.60 0.04
CA THR A 400 -22.36 -20.34 0.80
C THR A 400 -23.65 -19.56 0.55
N ARG A 401 -24.45 -19.93 -0.46
CA ARG A 401 -25.65 -19.19 -0.94
C ARG A 401 -25.36 -17.74 -1.31
N ARG A 402 -24.11 -17.44 -1.66
CA ARG A 402 -23.68 -16.10 -2.09
C ARG A 402 -23.82 -15.97 -3.60
N SER A 403 -24.16 -14.77 -4.06
CA SER A 403 -24.11 -14.45 -5.49
C SER A 403 -22.67 -14.14 -5.87
N LEU A 404 -22.10 -14.95 -6.76
CA LEU A 404 -20.71 -14.86 -7.18
C LEU A 404 -20.62 -14.40 -8.63
N SER A 405 -19.65 -13.53 -8.90
CA SER A 405 -19.21 -13.18 -10.25
C SER A 405 -17.76 -13.62 -10.42
N VAL A 406 -17.51 -14.51 -11.38
CA VAL A 406 -16.18 -15.09 -11.60
C VAL A 406 -15.65 -14.72 -12.97
N GLU A 407 -14.42 -14.20 -12.99
CA GLU A 407 -13.64 -13.94 -14.19
C GLU A 407 -12.38 -14.80 -14.14
N THR A 408 -12.07 -15.48 -15.24
CA THR A 408 -10.86 -16.30 -15.36
C THR A 408 -9.93 -15.76 -16.44
N ARG A 409 -8.62 -15.82 -16.16
CA ARG A 409 -7.56 -15.45 -17.10
C ARG A 409 -6.44 -16.46 -17.05
N ARG A 410 -5.88 -16.76 -18.22
CA ARG A 410 -4.69 -17.59 -18.37
C ARG A 410 -3.45 -16.82 -17.91
N LEU A 411 -2.61 -17.44 -17.10
CA LEU A 411 -1.25 -16.96 -16.80
C LEU A 411 -0.26 -17.62 -17.75
N GLY A 412 0.69 -16.83 -18.27
CA GLY A 412 1.73 -17.29 -19.18
C GLY A 412 1.77 -16.51 -20.49
N ASP A 413 2.84 -16.73 -21.25
CA ASP A 413 3.00 -16.18 -22.60
C ASP A 413 2.15 -16.98 -23.61
N GLN A 414 1.96 -16.45 -24.82
CA GLN A 414 1.12 -17.06 -25.85
C GLN A 414 1.51 -18.50 -26.21
N HIS A 415 2.78 -18.89 -25.96
CA HIS A 415 3.31 -20.21 -26.32
C HIS A 415 3.42 -21.20 -25.15
N THR A 416 3.44 -20.74 -23.88
CA THR A 416 3.57 -21.62 -22.71
C THR A 416 2.63 -21.17 -21.58
N PRO A 417 1.53 -21.90 -21.29
CA PRO A 417 0.69 -21.62 -20.13
C PRO A 417 1.50 -21.86 -18.86
N LEU A 418 1.55 -20.87 -17.97
CA LEU A 418 2.02 -21.05 -16.60
C LEU A 418 0.87 -21.52 -15.68
N GLY A 419 -0.39 -21.31 -16.10
CA GLY A 419 -1.57 -21.72 -15.35
C GLY A 419 -2.79 -20.84 -15.64
N ALA A 420 -3.75 -20.81 -14.72
CA ALA A 420 -4.94 -19.95 -14.79
C ALA A 420 -5.28 -19.33 -13.44
N VAL A 421 -5.78 -18.10 -13.45
CA VAL A 421 -6.31 -17.38 -12.29
C VAL A 421 -7.80 -17.14 -12.46
N ALA A 422 -8.56 -17.43 -11.42
CA ALA A 422 -9.93 -17.00 -11.22
C ALA A 422 -9.97 -15.86 -10.19
N VAL A 423 -10.71 -14.81 -10.53
CA VAL A 423 -11.07 -13.71 -9.65
C VAL A 423 -12.56 -13.84 -9.34
N VAL A 424 -12.89 -13.98 -8.07
CA VAL A 424 -14.23 -14.25 -7.54
C VAL A 424 -14.70 -13.04 -6.75
N HIS A 425 -15.77 -12.41 -7.22
CA HIS A 425 -16.43 -11.29 -6.56
C HIS A 425 -17.72 -11.76 -5.87
N ASP A 426 -17.91 -11.34 -4.62
CA ASP A 426 -19.16 -11.53 -3.88
C ASP A 426 -20.09 -10.34 -4.15
N LEU A 427 -21.17 -10.60 -4.89
CA LEU A 427 -22.20 -9.62 -5.25
C LEU A 427 -23.38 -9.61 -4.27
N THR A 428 -23.37 -10.45 -3.24
CA THR A 428 -24.51 -10.65 -2.33
C THR A 428 -24.92 -9.34 -1.64
N ALA A 429 -23.96 -8.54 -1.19
CA ALA A 429 -24.24 -7.26 -0.54
C ALA A 429 -24.86 -6.24 -1.51
N GLU A 430 -24.40 -6.21 -2.76
CA GLU A 430 -24.91 -5.30 -3.78
C GLU A 430 -26.34 -5.68 -4.21
N GLU A 431 -26.58 -6.97 -4.47
CA GLU A 431 -27.90 -7.48 -4.83
C GLU A 431 -28.91 -7.27 -3.70
N THR A 432 -28.55 -7.59 -2.45
CA THR A 432 -29.46 -7.40 -1.31
C THR A 432 -29.75 -5.91 -1.04
N LEU A 433 -28.80 -5.01 -1.29
CA LEU A 433 -29.04 -3.57 -1.22
C LEU A 433 -29.97 -3.09 -2.32
N HIS A 434 -29.78 -3.55 -3.57
CA HIS A 434 -30.67 -3.24 -4.67
C HIS A 434 -32.09 -3.75 -4.42
N GLU A 435 -32.25 -4.96 -3.89
CA GLU A 435 -33.55 -5.51 -3.50
C GLU A 435 -34.22 -4.68 -2.41
N LYS A 436 -33.48 -4.32 -1.35
CA LYS A 436 -34.00 -3.46 -0.28
C LYS A 436 -34.41 -2.09 -0.79
N GLN A 437 -33.62 -1.48 -1.66
CA GLN A 437 -33.95 -0.20 -2.25
C GLN A 437 -35.23 -0.32 -3.10
N ALA A 438 -35.35 -1.37 -3.91
CA ALA A 438 -36.56 -1.63 -4.69
C ALA A 438 -37.80 -1.83 -3.80
N LEU A 439 -37.65 -2.46 -2.63
CA LEU A 439 -38.72 -2.61 -1.65
C LEU A 439 -39.12 -1.26 -1.02
N VAL A 440 -38.14 -0.41 -0.66
CA VAL A 440 -38.40 0.94 -0.13
C VAL A 440 -39.10 1.81 -1.15
N ASP A 441 -38.62 1.82 -2.40
CA ASP A 441 -39.24 2.57 -3.49
C ASP A 441 -40.67 2.08 -3.76
N ARG A 442 -40.88 0.76 -3.71
CA ARG A 442 -42.22 0.15 -3.81
C ARG A 442 -43.11 0.59 -2.65
N ALA A 443 -42.62 0.56 -1.41
CA ALA A 443 -43.39 0.94 -0.23
C ALA A 443 -43.77 2.43 -0.21
N ALA A 444 -42.84 3.32 -0.56
CA ALA A 444 -43.11 4.75 -0.69
C ALA A 444 -44.20 5.00 -1.75
N PHE A 445 -44.09 4.35 -2.90
CA PHE A 445 -45.10 4.44 -3.96
C PHE A 445 -46.49 3.93 -3.51
N TRP A 446 -46.58 2.81 -2.78
CA TRP A 446 -47.85 2.30 -2.25
C TRP A 446 -48.47 3.21 -1.20
N THR A 447 -47.64 3.89 -0.41
CA THR A 447 -48.10 4.86 0.59
C THR A 447 -48.77 6.06 -0.09
N ASP A 448 -48.15 6.61 -1.14
CA ASP A 448 -48.72 7.69 -1.95
C ASP A 448 -49.99 7.26 -2.69
N LEU A 449 -50.01 6.02 -3.18
CA LEU A 449 -51.18 5.41 -3.82
C LEU A 449 -52.36 5.31 -2.84
N ALA A 450 -52.13 4.80 -1.63
CA ALA A 450 -53.19 4.58 -0.64
C ALA A 450 -53.83 5.89 -0.14
N ALA A 451 -53.04 6.93 0.07
CA ALA A 451 -53.53 8.26 0.45
C ALA A 451 -54.44 8.86 -0.64
N SER A 452 -54.00 8.77 -1.91
CA SER A 452 -54.75 9.27 -3.06
C SER A 452 -56.02 8.46 -3.35
N MET A 453 -55.95 7.13 -3.22
CA MET A 453 -57.09 6.22 -3.36
C MET A 453 -58.20 6.49 -2.36
N SER A 454 -57.84 6.80 -1.12
CA SER A 454 -58.82 7.08 -0.06
C SER A 454 -59.73 8.25 -0.42
N HIS A 455 -59.21 9.24 -1.14
CA HIS A 455 -59.99 10.37 -1.65
C HIS A 455 -60.81 10.01 -2.89
N GLU A 456 -60.23 9.31 -3.86
CA GLU A 456 -60.91 8.88 -5.10
C GLU A 456 -62.06 7.89 -4.87
N ILE A 457 -61.95 6.99 -3.87
CA ILE A 457 -63.02 6.05 -3.49
C ILE A 457 -64.11 6.75 -2.66
N ARG A 458 -63.73 7.70 -1.80
CA ARG A 458 -64.69 8.44 -0.96
C ARG A 458 -65.65 9.27 -1.79
N ASN A 459 -65.21 9.82 -2.92
CA ASN A 459 -66.04 10.67 -3.80
C ASN A 459 -67.30 9.97 -4.36
N PRO A 460 -67.20 8.84 -5.10
CA PRO A 460 -68.37 8.11 -5.57
C PRO A 460 -69.22 7.58 -4.41
N LEU A 461 -68.61 7.15 -3.30
CA LEU A 461 -69.35 6.70 -2.12
C LEU A 461 -70.19 7.81 -1.48
N VAL A 462 -69.65 9.04 -1.40
CA VAL A 462 -70.41 10.21 -0.91
C VAL A 462 -71.56 10.52 -1.86
N ALA A 463 -71.33 10.52 -3.17
CA ALA A 463 -72.39 10.75 -4.15
C ALA A 463 -73.52 9.71 -4.03
N ILE A 464 -73.18 8.42 -4.03
CA ILE A 464 -74.15 7.31 -3.84
C ILE A 464 -74.92 7.50 -2.54
N LYS A 465 -74.23 7.83 -1.43
CA LYS A 465 -74.86 8.06 -0.13
C LYS A 465 -75.82 9.25 -0.15
N THR A 466 -75.44 10.38 -0.74
CA THR A 466 -76.29 11.57 -0.84
C THR A 466 -77.55 11.29 -1.65
N PHE A 467 -77.42 10.66 -2.81
CA PHE A 467 -78.55 10.27 -3.64
C PHE A 467 -79.47 9.26 -2.92
N ALA A 468 -78.90 8.30 -2.18
CA ALA A 468 -79.66 7.34 -1.40
C ALA A 468 -80.41 7.99 -0.22
N GLN A 469 -79.83 9.01 0.41
CA GLN A 469 -80.47 9.76 1.49
C GLN A 469 -81.60 10.68 1.01
N LEU A 470 -81.50 11.21 -0.22
CA LEU A 470 -82.54 12.06 -0.82
C LEU A 470 -83.71 11.25 -1.41
N LEU A 471 -83.51 9.95 -1.63
CA LEU A 471 -84.52 9.08 -2.24
C LEU A 471 -85.85 9.01 -1.48
N PRO A 472 -85.90 8.92 -0.13
CA PRO A 472 -87.17 8.94 0.60
C PRO A 472 -87.92 10.27 0.50
N GLU A 473 -87.19 11.40 0.43
CA GLU A 473 -87.78 12.74 0.36
C GLU A 473 -88.28 13.11 -1.04
N ARG A 474 -87.65 12.55 -2.08
CA ARG A 474 -87.96 12.82 -3.50
C ARG A 474 -88.47 11.59 -4.24
N PHE A 475 -89.05 10.62 -3.53
CA PHE A 475 -89.45 9.34 -4.13
C PHE A 475 -90.49 9.49 -5.25
N ASP A 476 -91.41 10.43 -5.11
CA ASP A 476 -92.49 10.65 -6.09
C ASP A 476 -92.04 11.45 -7.32
N ASP A 477 -90.84 12.02 -7.29
CA ASP A 477 -90.25 12.74 -8.42
C ASP A 477 -89.64 11.74 -9.42
N ALA A 478 -90.33 11.58 -10.55
CA ALA A 478 -89.94 10.62 -11.60
C ALA A 478 -88.59 10.95 -12.25
N ASP A 479 -88.26 12.23 -12.39
CA ASP A 479 -86.98 12.67 -12.96
C ASP A 479 -85.84 12.38 -11.97
N PHE A 480 -86.07 12.65 -10.68
CA PHE A 480 -85.11 12.29 -9.63
C PHE A 480 -84.87 10.78 -9.54
N ARG A 481 -85.90 9.93 -9.63
CA ARG A 481 -85.73 8.46 -9.62
C ARG A 481 -84.89 7.96 -10.80
N LYS A 482 -85.06 8.56 -11.97
CA LYS A 482 -84.28 8.23 -13.16
C LYS A 482 -82.82 8.66 -12.98
N ASP A 483 -82.59 9.89 -12.54
CA ASP A 483 -81.25 10.40 -12.25
C ASP A 483 -80.56 9.60 -11.13
N PHE A 484 -81.29 9.21 -10.10
CA PHE A 484 -80.82 8.34 -9.02
C PHE A 484 -80.27 7.02 -9.57
N ASN A 485 -81.05 6.32 -10.40
CA ASN A 485 -80.62 5.05 -11.00
C ASN A 485 -79.40 5.25 -11.90
N ASP A 486 -79.47 6.24 -12.81
CA ASP A 486 -78.40 6.51 -13.76
C ASP A 486 -77.08 6.93 -13.10
N ILE A 487 -77.13 7.73 -12.03
CA ILE A 487 -75.95 8.24 -11.33
C ILE A 487 -75.37 7.16 -10.42
N VAL A 488 -76.20 6.47 -9.62
CA VAL A 488 -75.71 5.43 -8.70
C VAL A 488 -75.04 4.29 -9.45
N VAL A 489 -75.65 3.81 -10.56
CA VAL A 489 -75.05 2.75 -11.38
C VAL A 489 -73.72 3.20 -11.98
N LYS A 490 -73.64 4.43 -12.50
CA LYS A 490 -72.38 4.98 -13.05
C LYS A 490 -71.27 5.11 -12.00
N GLU A 491 -71.60 5.51 -10.77
CA GLU A 491 -70.61 5.63 -9.69
C GLU A 491 -70.17 4.25 -9.15
N ILE A 492 -71.04 3.24 -9.18
CA ILE A 492 -70.66 1.84 -8.87
C ILE A 492 -69.73 1.29 -9.96
N ASP A 493 -70.06 1.46 -11.24
CA ASP A 493 -69.19 1.05 -12.37
C ASP A 493 -67.83 1.75 -12.31
N ARG A 494 -67.81 3.00 -11.82
CA ARG A 494 -66.57 3.74 -11.60
C ARG A 494 -65.73 3.13 -10.48
N LEU A 495 -66.34 2.75 -9.36
CA LEU A 495 -65.65 2.04 -8.27
C LEU A 495 -65.05 0.71 -8.74
N ASP A 496 -65.80 -0.06 -9.52
CA ASP A 496 -65.33 -1.36 -10.02
C ASP A 496 -64.12 -1.22 -10.97
N LYS A 497 -64.14 -0.18 -11.82
CA LYS A 497 -62.97 0.18 -12.65
C LYS A 497 -61.76 0.56 -11.83
N ILE A 498 -61.94 1.33 -10.75
CA ILE A 498 -60.85 1.71 -9.82
C ILE A 498 -60.24 0.44 -9.20
N ILE A 499 -61.08 -0.45 -8.65
CA ILE A 499 -60.64 -1.70 -8.01
C ILE A 499 -59.90 -2.61 -9.00
N THR A 500 -60.45 -2.77 -10.22
CA THR A 500 -59.84 -3.60 -11.27
C THR A 500 -58.45 -3.08 -11.66
N GLN A 501 -58.30 -1.77 -11.82
CA GLN A 501 -57.00 -1.17 -12.13
C GLN A 501 -55.98 -1.33 -11.01
N ILE A 502 -56.40 -1.23 -9.75
CA ILE A 502 -55.54 -1.48 -8.59
C ILE A 502 -55.09 -2.94 -8.57
N ASN A 503 -56.01 -3.88 -8.80
CA ASN A 503 -55.66 -5.31 -8.77
C ASN A 503 -54.67 -5.68 -9.88
N ASN A 504 -54.90 -5.19 -11.10
CA ASN A 504 -53.98 -5.37 -12.23
C ASN A 504 -52.60 -4.75 -11.97
N PHE A 505 -52.54 -3.69 -11.14
CA PHE A 505 -51.27 -3.06 -10.75
C PHE A 505 -50.59 -3.76 -9.56
N ALA A 506 -51.35 -4.28 -8.60
CA ALA A 506 -50.83 -4.99 -7.43
C ALA A 506 -50.23 -6.36 -7.78
N HIS A 507 -50.83 -7.04 -8.76
CA HIS A 507 -50.42 -8.34 -9.25
C HIS A 507 -50.10 -8.26 -10.75
N PRO A 508 -48.97 -7.63 -11.14
CA PRO A 508 -48.57 -7.62 -12.53
C PRO A 508 -48.32 -9.06 -13.00
N PRO A 509 -48.77 -9.44 -14.21
CA PRO A 509 -48.46 -10.74 -14.77
C PRO A 509 -46.95 -10.93 -14.94
N GLU A 510 -46.45 -12.15 -14.82
CA GLU A 510 -45.04 -12.47 -15.08
C GLU A 510 -44.66 -12.08 -16.50
N LEU A 511 -43.62 -11.23 -16.64
CA LEU A 511 -43.14 -10.76 -17.94
C LEU A 511 -42.34 -11.85 -18.65
N VAL A 512 -42.64 -12.09 -19.92
CA VAL A 512 -41.93 -13.07 -20.75
C VAL A 512 -41.04 -12.35 -21.75
N PHE A 513 -39.75 -12.22 -21.41
CA PHE A 513 -38.77 -11.52 -22.23
C PHE A 513 -38.32 -12.34 -23.45
N LYS A 514 -38.48 -11.78 -24.65
CA LYS A 514 -37.99 -12.36 -25.91
C LYS A 514 -37.37 -11.26 -26.80
N PRO A 515 -36.46 -11.61 -27.74
CA PRO A 515 -36.00 -10.66 -28.75
C PRO A 515 -37.16 -10.29 -29.70
N ILE A 516 -37.69 -9.08 -29.57
CA ILE A 516 -38.84 -8.60 -30.32
C ILE A 516 -38.48 -7.42 -31.22
N ASP A 517 -39.24 -7.27 -32.30
CA ASP A 517 -39.23 -6.09 -33.15
C ASP A 517 -40.24 -5.09 -32.61
N VAL A 518 -39.80 -3.88 -32.24
CA VAL A 518 -40.61 -2.81 -31.65
C VAL A 518 -41.80 -2.40 -32.52
N ARG A 519 -41.75 -2.68 -33.84
CA ARG A 519 -42.88 -2.41 -34.75
C ARG A 519 -44.12 -3.23 -34.41
N ALA A 520 -43.96 -4.46 -33.93
CA ALA A 520 -45.08 -5.33 -33.57
C ALA A 520 -45.91 -4.78 -32.39
N PRO A 521 -45.33 -4.49 -31.20
CA PRO A 521 -46.08 -3.91 -30.09
C PRO A 521 -46.63 -2.52 -30.42
N VAL A 522 -45.92 -1.73 -31.23
CA VAL A 522 -46.41 -0.42 -31.70
C VAL A 522 -47.68 -0.55 -32.55
N LYS A 523 -47.73 -1.49 -33.50
CA LYS A 523 -48.94 -1.72 -34.32
C LYS A 523 -50.11 -2.19 -33.46
N LYS A 524 -49.87 -3.15 -32.57
CA LYS A 524 -50.87 -3.69 -31.65
C LYS A 524 -51.41 -2.62 -30.70
N ALA A 525 -50.55 -1.71 -30.24
CA ALA A 525 -50.95 -0.57 -29.42
C ALA A 525 -51.96 0.35 -30.10
N ILE A 526 -51.83 0.58 -31.41
CA ILE A 526 -52.77 1.39 -32.18
C ILE A 526 -54.14 0.70 -32.25
N GLU A 527 -54.18 -0.62 -32.43
CA GLU A 527 -55.42 -1.40 -32.44
C GLU A 527 -56.13 -1.39 -31.08
N ILE A 528 -55.38 -1.58 -30.00
CA ILE A 528 -55.88 -1.51 -28.62
C ILE A 528 -56.43 -0.11 -28.33
N ALA A 529 -55.68 0.95 -28.68
CA ALA A 529 -56.10 2.33 -28.47
C ALA A 529 -57.35 2.68 -29.28
N ARG A 530 -57.46 2.25 -30.54
CA ARG A 530 -58.67 2.45 -31.36
C ARG A 530 -59.90 1.82 -30.73
N THR A 531 -59.76 0.60 -30.19
CA THR A 531 -60.85 -0.11 -29.52
C THR A 531 -61.32 0.64 -28.27
N ARG A 532 -60.39 1.23 -27.49
CA ARG A 532 -60.70 2.00 -26.27
C ARG A 532 -61.39 3.34 -26.55
N LEU A 533 -61.15 3.94 -27.71
CA LEU A 533 -61.69 5.25 -28.09
C LEU A 533 -63.10 5.19 -28.71
N GLY A 534 -63.64 3.99 -28.99
CA GLY A 534 -65.03 3.78 -29.42
C GLY A 534 -65.36 4.14 -30.88
N ALA A 535 -66.64 3.99 -31.26
CA ALA A 535 -67.16 4.03 -32.64
C ALA A 535 -67.02 5.38 -33.39
N ASN A 536 -66.62 6.45 -32.71
CA ASN A 536 -66.46 7.78 -33.32
C ASN A 536 -65.12 7.98 -34.03
N GLY A 537 -64.23 6.98 -34.04
CA GLY A 537 -62.94 7.05 -34.72
C GLY A 537 -62.04 8.13 -34.14
N GLY A 538 -61.18 7.76 -33.20
CA GLY A 538 -60.16 8.67 -32.67
C GLY A 538 -59.30 9.33 -33.77
N PRO A 539 -58.55 10.39 -33.44
CA PRO A 539 -57.76 11.13 -34.42
C PRO A 539 -56.77 10.23 -35.18
N ALA A 540 -56.51 10.54 -36.46
CA ALA A 540 -55.61 9.76 -37.29
C ALA A 540 -54.21 9.68 -36.67
N VAL A 541 -53.71 8.45 -36.49
CA VAL A 541 -52.36 8.18 -35.98
C VAL A 541 -51.43 7.96 -37.16
N GLU A 542 -50.53 8.91 -37.38
CA GLU A 542 -49.45 8.79 -38.37
C GLU A 542 -48.31 7.95 -37.77
N THR A 543 -47.77 7.01 -38.56
CA THR A 543 -46.67 6.15 -38.11
C THR A 543 -45.43 6.36 -38.96
N SER A 544 -44.26 6.44 -38.31
CA SER A 544 -42.95 6.49 -38.97
C SER A 544 -42.05 5.43 -38.36
N LEU A 545 -42.05 4.24 -38.96
CA LEU A 545 -41.35 3.05 -38.46
C LEU A 545 -40.36 2.55 -39.52
N PRO A 546 -39.06 2.93 -39.43
CA PRO A 546 -38.02 2.44 -40.32
C PRO A 546 -37.89 0.91 -40.27
N ASN A 547 -37.40 0.31 -41.36
CA ASN A 547 -37.16 -1.14 -41.43
C ASN A 547 -35.84 -1.55 -40.74
N ASP A 548 -34.94 -0.62 -40.43
CA ASP A 548 -33.60 -0.84 -39.87
C ASP A 548 -33.53 -0.67 -38.34
N LEU A 549 -34.59 -1.06 -37.63
CA LEU A 549 -34.63 -0.99 -36.17
C LEU A 549 -33.99 -2.23 -35.52
N PRO A 550 -33.09 -2.08 -34.54
CA PRO A 550 -32.55 -3.22 -33.80
C PRO A 550 -33.65 -3.91 -32.97
N LYS A 551 -33.51 -5.22 -32.77
CA LYS A 551 -34.38 -5.98 -31.87
C LYS A 551 -34.12 -5.57 -30.42
N VAL A 552 -35.18 -5.49 -29.62
CA VAL A 552 -35.11 -5.22 -28.18
C VAL A 552 -35.50 -6.48 -27.42
N LEU A 553 -34.94 -6.68 -26.22
CA LEU A 553 -35.35 -7.77 -25.34
C LEU A 553 -36.55 -7.29 -24.52
N GLY A 554 -37.74 -7.89 -24.69
CA GLY A 554 -38.95 -7.40 -24.04
C GLY A 554 -40.15 -8.32 -24.13
N ASP A 555 -41.18 -8.01 -23.34
CA ASP A 555 -42.51 -8.60 -23.43
C ASP A 555 -43.36 -7.78 -24.40
N GLU A 556 -43.77 -8.41 -25.51
CA GLU A 556 -44.55 -7.75 -26.56
C GLU A 556 -45.92 -7.26 -26.06
N THR A 557 -46.57 -8.01 -25.17
CA THR A 557 -47.91 -7.68 -24.68
C THR A 557 -47.88 -6.49 -23.73
N ALA A 558 -46.92 -6.49 -22.79
CA ALA A 558 -46.75 -5.38 -21.85
C ALA A 558 -46.36 -4.08 -22.56
N LEU A 559 -45.46 -4.14 -23.53
CA LEU A 559 -45.07 -2.96 -24.32
C LEU A 559 -46.20 -2.45 -25.21
N ALA A 560 -47.00 -3.33 -25.82
CA ALA A 560 -48.18 -2.93 -26.59
C ALA A 560 -49.20 -2.19 -25.72
N GLU A 561 -49.43 -2.66 -24.50
CA GLU A 561 -50.31 -2.04 -23.51
C GLU A 561 -49.80 -0.65 -23.08
N ALA A 562 -48.48 -0.53 -22.81
CA ALA A 562 -47.85 0.74 -22.46
C ALA A 562 -47.95 1.78 -23.59
N PHE A 563 -47.65 1.39 -24.83
CA PHE A 563 -47.82 2.28 -25.98
C PHE A 563 -49.30 2.64 -26.20
N ALA A 564 -50.24 1.72 -25.95
CA ALA A 564 -51.67 2.01 -26.06
C ALA A 564 -52.11 3.08 -25.03
N HIS A 565 -51.56 3.05 -23.81
CA HIS A 565 -51.77 4.12 -22.82
C HIS A 565 -51.26 5.48 -23.29
N LEU A 566 -50.10 5.52 -23.95
CA LEU A 566 -49.57 6.77 -24.51
C LEU A 566 -50.44 7.31 -25.65
N VAL A 567 -50.88 6.43 -26.56
CA VAL A 567 -51.76 6.82 -27.69
C VAL A 567 -53.13 7.28 -27.20
N ALA A 568 -53.73 6.60 -26.21
CA ALA A 568 -54.98 7.01 -25.61
C ALA A 568 -54.85 8.37 -24.91
N ASN A 569 -53.76 8.59 -24.15
CA ASN A 569 -53.48 9.88 -23.51
C ASN A 569 -53.34 11.01 -24.54
N ALA A 570 -52.63 10.76 -25.64
CA ALA A 570 -52.49 11.69 -26.76
C ALA A 570 -53.84 12.00 -27.43
N ALA A 571 -54.67 10.99 -27.71
CA ALA A 571 -55.98 11.16 -28.31
C ALA A 571 -56.93 12.00 -27.44
N GLU A 572 -56.92 11.76 -26.13
CA GLU A 572 -57.74 12.53 -25.19
C GLU A 572 -57.30 14.00 -25.12
N ALA A 573 -55.99 14.28 -25.19
CA ALA A 573 -55.43 15.64 -25.18
C ALA A 573 -55.79 16.46 -26.44
N LEU A 574 -56.35 15.81 -27.46
CA LEU A 574 -56.77 16.40 -28.74
C LEU A 574 -58.26 16.72 -28.82
N SER A 575 -59.04 16.39 -27.78
CA SER A 575 -60.48 16.66 -27.72
C SER A 575 -60.79 18.15 -27.94
N GLY A 576 -61.58 18.49 -28.96
CA GLY A 576 -61.99 19.86 -29.29
C GLY A 576 -61.04 20.65 -30.20
N ARG A 577 -60.00 20.03 -30.77
CA ARG A 577 -59.10 20.70 -31.74
C ARG A 577 -59.57 20.61 -33.20
N ASN A 578 -59.33 21.68 -33.95
CA ASN A 578 -59.76 21.80 -35.35
C ASN A 578 -58.92 20.95 -36.35
N ARG A 579 -57.77 20.40 -35.93
CA ARG A 579 -56.90 19.47 -36.70
C ARG A 579 -56.06 18.58 -35.77
N PRO A 580 -56.62 17.48 -35.23
CA PRO A 580 -55.90 16.64 -34.29
C PRO A 580 -54.88 15.75 -35.01
N ARG A 581 -53.63 15.72 -34.53
CA ARG A 581 -52.54 14.93 -35.10
C ARG A 581 -51.78 14.20 -34.01
N ILE A 582 -51.66 12.88 -34.17
CA ILE A 582 -50.79 12.03 -33.36
C ILE A 582 -49.74 11.43 -34.30
N MET A 583 -48.48 11.57 -33.96
CA MET A 583 -47.37 10.96 -34.68
C MET A 583 -46.63 9.99 -33.77
N LEU A 584 -46.58 8.73 -34.20
CA LEU A 584 -45.89 7.65 -33.53
C LEU A 584 -44.66 7.27 -34.37
N ALA A 585 -43.46 7.53 -33.85
CA ALA A 585 -42.22 7.26 -34.59
C ALA A 585 -41.29 6.36 -33.80
N ALA A 586 -40.52 5.52 -34.49
CA ALA A 586 -39.42 4.79 -33.88
C ALA A 586 -38.12 5.14 -34.61
N LYS A 587 -37.03 5.35 -33.86
CA LYS A 587 -35.70 5.63 -34.42
C LYS A 587 -34.64 4.79 -33.72
N PRO A 588 -33.61 4.31 -34.43
CA PRO A 588 -32.48 3.64 -33.80
C PRO A 588 -31.64 4.66 -33.03
N ILE A 589 -31.21 4.30 -31.82
CA ILE A 589 -30.20 5.02 -31.06
C ILE A 589 -28.85 4.42 -31.45
N ARG A 590 -27.96 5.20 -32.05
CA ARG A 590 -26.62 4.75 -32.46
C ARG A 590 -25.55 5.42 -31.59
N GLN A 591 -24.68 4.62 -31.00
CA GLN A 591 -23.41 5.09 -30.43
C GLN A 591 -22.28 4.57 -31.34
N GLY A 592 -21.72 5.45 -32.18
CA GLY A 592 -20.76 5.05 -33.21
C GLY A 592 -21.36 4.12 -34.27
N LYS A 593 -20.69 3.01 -34.59
CA LYS A 593 -21.14 2.03 -35.61
C LYS A 593 -22.13 0.97 -35.09
N ARG A 594 -22.44 0.92 -33.79
CA ARG A 594 -23.36 -0.07 -33.20
C ARG A 594 -24.68 0.59 -32.78
N ALA A 595 -25.78 -0.11 -33.06
CA ALA A 595 -27.09 0.26 -32.57
C ALA A 595 -27.16 -0.04 -31.06
N SER A 596 -27.33 0.99 -30.25
CA SER A 596 -27.39 0.92 -28.78
C SER A 596 -28.81 0.72 -28.27
N GLY A 597 -29.84 0.94 -29.10
CA GLY A 597 -31.24 0.82 -28.70
C GLY A 597 -32.23 1.38 -29.72
N VAL A 598 -33.49 1.48 -29.30
CA VAL A 598 -34.60 2.09 -30.04
C VAL A 598 -35.23 3.18 -29.19
N VAL A 599 -35.53 4.33 -29.78
CA VAL A 599 -36.41 5.33 -29.19
C VAL A 599 -37.76 5.31 -29.91
N VAL A 600 -38.83 5.12 -29.15
CA VAL A 600 -40.21 5.24 -29.60
C VAL A 600 -40.77 6.56 -29.09
N THR A 601 -41.25 7.42 -29.99
CA THR A 601 -41.81 8.71 -29.64
C THR A 601 -43.29 8.79 -29.99
N VAL A 602 -44.09 9.28 -29.04
CA VAL A 602 -45.51 9.61 -29.22
C VAL A 602 -45.64 11.12 -29.13
N ARG A 603 -45.97 11.76 -30.25
CA ARG A 603 -46.16 13.21 -30.32
C ARG A 603 -47.60 13.54 -30.62
N ASP A 604 -48.24 14.34 -29.78
CA ASP A 604 -49.50 14.99 -30.08
C ASP A 604 -49.30 16.49 -30.34
N ASN A 605 -50.24 17.08 -31.05
CA ASN A 605 -50.39 18.53 -31.09
C ASN A 605 -51.49 18.98 -30.10
N GLY A 606 -51.56 18.39 -28.90
CA GLY A 606 -52.51 18.56 -27.79
C GLY A 606 -52.34 19.86 -26.97
N LYS A 607 -53.16 20.06 -25.94
CA LYS A 607 -53.13 21.28 -25.09
C LYS A 607 -51.87 21.41 -24.22
N GLY A 608 -51.01 20.38 -24.26
CA GLY A 608 -49.80 20.31 -23.45
C GLY A 608 -50.07 20.03 -21.98
N ILE A 609 -48.99 19.98 -21.22
CA ILE A 609 -48.94 19.81 -19.77
C ILE A 609 -48.35 21.10 -19.19
N ALA A 610 -48.96 21.61 -18.12
CA ALA A 610 -48.44 22.80 -17.42
C ALA A 610 -47.06 22.51 -16.79
N PRO A 611 -46.13 23.48 -16.76
CA PRO A 611 -44.77 23.29 -16.23
C PRO A 611 -44.75 22.69 -14.82
N ASP A 612 -45.66 23.15 -13.94
CA ASP A 612 -45.75 22.72 -12.53
C ASP A 612 -46.18 21.25 -12.37
N LEU A 613 -46.78 20.67 -13.40
CA LEU A 613 -47.22 19.27 -13.41
C LEU A 613 -46.19 18.35 -14.08
N LYS A 614 -45.22 18.89 -14.84
CA LYS A 614 -44.28 18.11 -15.67
C LYS A 614 -43.47 17.10 -14.84
N GLU A 615 -43.09 17.45 -13.61
CA GLU A 615 -42.35 16.55 -12.70
C GLU A 615 -43.23 15.49 -12.03
N LYS A 616 -44.55 15.74 -11.93
CA LYS A 616 -45.51 14.92 -11.19
C LYS A 616 -46.38 14.04 -12.09
N VAL A 617 -46.31 14.18 -13.42
CA VAL A 617 -47.17 13.43 -14.36
C VAL A 617 -46.97 11.90 -14.33
N PHE A 618 -45.83 11.43 -13.82
CA PHE A 618 -45.58 10.01 -13.62
C PHE A 618 -45.97 9.51 -12.22
N SER A 619 -46.43 10.41 -11.35
CA SER A 619 -47.00 10.05 -10.05
C SER A 619 -48.44 9.53 -10.22
N PRO A 620 -48.85 8.50 -9.46
CA PRO A 620 -50.21 7.98 -9.51
C PRO A 620 -51.27 9.06 -9.27
N PHE A 621 -52.41 8.92 -9.95
CA PHE A 621 -53.57 9.82 -9.86
C PHE A 621 -53.30 11.29 -10.23
N CYS A 622 -52.10 11.63 -10.74
CA CYS A 622 -51.84 12.94 -11.30
C CYS A 622 -52.60 13.09 -12.63
N THR A 623 -53.71 13.81 -12.59
CA THR A 623 -54.61 13.97 -13.74
C THR A 623 -55.19 15.38 -13.77
N THR A 624 -55.26 15.97 -14.95
CA THR A 624 -55.98 17.23 -15.20
C THR A 624 -57.37 16.96 -15.78
N LYS A 625 -57.83 15.70 -15.76
CA LYS A 625 -59.02 15.22 -16.45
C LYS A 625 -60.15 14.92 -15.45
N PRO A 626 -61.39 15.38 -15.68
CA PRO A 626 -62.53 15.13 -14.78
C PRO A 626 -62.93 13.65 -14.60
N ARG A 627 -62.57 12.78 -15.56
CA ARG A 627 -62.94 11.35 -15.59
C ARG A 627 -61.74 10.40 -15.73
N GLY A 628 -60.51 10.91 -15.69
CA GLY A 628 -59.31 10.09 -15.91
C GLY A 628 -58.61 9.76 -14.59
N MET A 629 -58.44 8.48 -14.28
CA MET A 629 -57.84 8.01 -13.01
C MET A 629 -56.35 8.32 -12.83
N GLY A 630 -55.65 8.89 -13.82
CA GLY A 630 -54.24 9.29 -13.67
C GLY A 630 -53.23 8.14 -13.49
N LEU A 631 -53.61 6.88 -13.74
CA LEU A 631 -52.72 5.71 -13.60
C LEU A 631 -51.98 5.33 -14.90
N GLY A 632 -52.38 5.87 -16.06
CA GLY A 632 -51.84 5.48 -17.36
C GLY A 632 -50.33 5.72 -17.52
N LEU A 633 -49.84 6.93 -17.19
CA LEU A 633 -48.41 7.28 -17.29
C LEU A 633 -47.53 6.56 -16.24
N PRO A 634 -47.95 6.39 -14.98
CA PRO A 634 -47.27 5.51 -14.03
C PRO A 634 -47.07 4.08 -14.55
N ILE A 635 -48.11 3.48 -15.15
CA ILE A 635 -48.03 2.13 -15.74
C ILE A 635 -46.99 2.08 -16.87
N VAL A 636 -46.95 3.11 -17.72
CA VAL A 636 -45.94 3.22 -18.78
C VAL A 636 -44.53 3.31 -18.18
N LYS A 637 -44.32 4.18 -17.19
CA LYS A 637 -43.00 4.33 -16.54
C LYS A 637 -42.52 3.02 -15.93
N ARG A 638 -43.40 2.28 -15.25
CA ARG A 638 -43.08 0.98 -14.66
C ARG A 638 -42.74 -0.05 -15.74
N THR A 639 -43.59 -0.18 -16.75
CA THR A 639 -43.37 -1.15 -17.85
C THR A 639 -42.03 -0.88 -18.52
N VAL A 640 -41.72 0.38 -18.84
CA VAL A 640 -40.45 0.76 -19.48
C VAL A 640 -39.25 0.49 -18.56
N PHE A 641 -39.38 0.75 -17.25
CA PHE A 641 -38.34 0.44 -16.27
C PHE A 641 -38.06 -1.06 -16.16
N ASP A 642 -39.10 -1.89 -16.10
CA ASP A 642 -38.98 -3.36 -16.06
C ASP A 642 -38.30 -3.91 -17.33
N HIS A 643 -38.27 -3.14 -18.41
CA HIS A 643 -37.57 -3.44 -19.67
C HIS A 643 -36.18 -2.78 -19.78
N ASN A 644 -35.61 -2.33 -18.65
CA ASN A 644 -34.34 -1.59 -18.58
C ASN A 644 -34.30 -0.34 -19.47
N GLY A 645 -35.46 0.23 -19.76
CA GLY A 645 -35.63 1.41 -20.58
C GLY A 645 -35.77 2.69 -19.76
N ARG A 646 -35.90 3.81 -20.47
CA ARG A 646 -36.16 5.12 -19.88
C ARG A 646 -37.31 5.81 -20.60
N VAL A 647 -38.22 6.41 -19.84
CA VAL A 647 -39.26 7.28 -20.38
C VAL A 647 -38.94 8.74 -20.07
N ASP A 648 -39.16 9.62 -21.03
CA ASP A 648 -39.03 11.06 -20.89
C ASP A 648 -40.25 11.76 -21.50
N ILE A 649 -40.58 12.93 -21.00
CA ILE A 649 -41.72 13.72 -21.45
C ILE A 649 -41.31 15.17 -21.66
N ASP A 650 -41.53 15.65 -22.87
CA ASP A 650 -41.41 17.07 -23.19
C ASP A 650 -42.76 17.62 -23.63
N SER A 651 -43.17 18.74 -23.06
CA SER A 651 -44.47 19.31 -23.33
C SER A 651 -44.41 20.81 -23.43
N THR A 652 -45.10 21.34 -24.43
CA THR A 652 -45.35 22.77 -24.63
C THR A 652 -46.85 23.02 -24.71
N PRO A 653 -47.34 24.26 -24.63
CA PRO A 653 -48.76 24.58 -24.86
C PRO A 653 -49.30 24.15 -26.24
N HIS A 654 -48.40 23.78 -27.17
CA HIS A 654 -48.73 23.36 -28.53
C HIS A 654 -48.67 21.84 -28.74
N GLY A 655 -48.36 21.05 -27.69
CA GLY A 655 -48.39 19.59 -27.75
C GLY A 655 -47.42 18.91 -26.77
N THR A 656 -47.57 17.59 -26.65
CA THR A 656 -46.73 16.75 -25.81
C THR A 656 -45.96 15.72 -26.66
N LEU A 657 -44.71 15.47 -26.28
CA LEU A 657 -43.82 14.46 -26.84
C LEU A 657 -43.37 13.54 -25.71
N VAL A 658 -43.82 12.28 -25.76
CA VAL A 658 -43.34 11.23 -24.85
C VAL A 658 -42.32 10.38 -25.60
N SER A 659 -41.14 10.20 -25.02
CA SER A 659 -40.05 9.40 -25.60
C SER A 659 -39.76 8.19 -24.71
N VAL A 660 -39.86 6.99 -25.28
CA VAL A 660 -39.55 5.72 -24.63
C VAL A 660 -38.29 5.14 -25.26
N MET A 661 -37.22 5.03 -24.48
CA MET A 661 -35.93 4.47 -24.90
C MET A 661 -35.80 3.03 -24.40
N LEU A 662 -35.51 2.10 -25.29
CA LEU A 662 -35.33 0.68 -25.00
C LEU A 662 -33.93 0.23 -25.47
N PRO A 663 -33.18 -0.54 -24.66
CA PRO A 663 -31.86 -1.04 -25.04
C PRO A 663 -31.95 -2.11 -26.13
N ALA A 664 -30.94 -2.16 -27.00
CA ALA A 664 -30.84 -3.21 -28.02
C ALA A 664 -30.50 -4.57 -27.37
N SER A 665 -31.00 -5.66 -27.95
CA SER A 665 -30.64 -7.00 -27.49
C SER A 665 -29.14 -7.25 -27.68
N PRO A 666 -28.40 -7.77 -26.67
CA PRO A 666 -26.95 -8.01 -26.76
C PRO A 666 -26.53 -8.92 -27.93
N ASN A 667 -27.46 -9.75 -28.43
CA ASN A 667 -27.21 -10.76 -29.47
C ASN A 667 -27.89 -10.45 -30.82
N GLY A 668 -28.44 -9.23 -31.00
CA GLY A 668 -29.20 -8.87 -32.20
C GLY A 668 -28.41 -8.03 -33.20
N HIS A 669 -27.59 -8.69 -34.03
CA HIS A 669 -27.15 -8.14 -35.32
C HIS A 669 -28.13 -8.51 -36.43
#